data_AF-A0A4Y7PQD3-F1
#
_entry.id   AF-A0A4Y7PQD3-F1
#
_cell.length_a   1.000
_cell.length_b   1.000
_cell.length_c   1.000
_cell.angle_alpha   90.00
_cell.angle_beta   90.00
_cell.angle_gamma   90.00
#
_symmetry.space_group_name_H-M   'P 1'
#
loop_
_entity.id
_entity.type
_entity.pdbx_description
1 polymer ?
#
loop_
_entity_poly.entity_id
_entity_poly.type
_entity_poly.pdbx_seq_one_letter_code
_entity_poly.pdbx_strand_id
1 'polypeptide(L)'
;MAESCDLDALRQTHEELSGWDDLQCLLKQHTIRLTLWNLLNTRHNKPDVVLTGCDLACLLTLDMGDLRRIVERVLRNREQKEKFLELCTPDPSPVINLLQTFLDGQNLTDECKRLIVRSTARIAKKSGCYPDCLALKDVRPTGDGPIAGGGFADVWKGSMDSIAGQTDSVALKVFRVYKQSVKEKTLQRFSHEAVIWRQLKHPNILPFYGVFTGDKVFDRLCLVSPWMNAGNIMEYIDANPHVNRLHLLADVTQGLEYLHHFEPTVVHGDIKGANVFVTSSLTACLADFGLASLRDSQGSTWDTTTEKAAGTLRWQAPELLLGDENGETVLPNRCSDIYSFGCLCIEVFTGKAPFMEHLRDTVVMMSIMQKKIPERPADDHSDVGLDDSMWTTMRQCWQSDPTLRPTVGQLVDYFNCRKGADTRGLSITYDLPKGVQASLSQYGFPESSFSEISHRDSSEQHVQSLFDDAVAQPHGDTSSHSGRSFPVALEDMTTPDMHYKGKALRVNEIETQASQVKSYRDRVSLCFGDITRLKTDVIVNPINRIHGAGNLFEIGRKGTLDNIVHRAAGPGLLDECRTLGVCNTGEARITKGYNLPCKSIIHVVGPYYTPLFSDISAKELAACYLACFNLAVEKAYRSIAFPTISTGYKRYPVEAAANIALEATRDFLSSEQGASLDLVEFCLFEEEHRDVYRRLLSEYFP
;
A
#
# COMPACT_ATOMS: atom_id res chain seq x y z
N MET A 1 42.14 -22.17 28.02
CA MET A 1 42.17 -20.83 27.39
C MET A 1 40.88 -20.49 26.66
N ALA A 2 40.29 -21.38 25.84
CA ALA A 2 38.98 -21.14 25.22
C ALA A 2 37.82 -21.00 26.25
N GLU A 3 37.79 -21.85 27.29
CA GLU A 3 36.71 -21.82 28.32
C GLU A 3 36.67 -20.54 29.17
N SER A 4 37.81 -19.86 29.41
CA SER A 4 37.80 -18.61 30.18
C SER A 4 37.33 -17.44 29.31
N CYS A 5 37.70 -17.42 28.03
CA CYS A 5 37.25 -16.42 27.06
C CYS A 5 35.73 -16.45 26.85
N ASP A 6 35.11 -17.63 26.89
CA ASP A 6 33.66 -17.80 26.71
C ASP A 6 32.84 -17.40 27.96
N LEU A 7 33.37 -17.65 29.15
CA LEU A 7 32.75 -17.20 30.42
C LEU A 7 32.89 -15.69 30.59
N ASP A 8 34.02 -15.11 30.18
CA ASP A 8 34.22 -13.66 30.18
C ASP A 8 33.28 -12.98 29.16
N ALA A 9 33.05 -13.58 27.99
CA ALA A 9 32.07 -13.09 27.01
C ALA A 9 30.62 -13.14 27.54
N LEU A 10 30.22 -14.21 28.23
CA LEU A 10 28.92 -14.30 28.89
C LEU A 10 28.76 -13.26 30.01
N ARG A 11 29.80 -13.05 30.82
CA ARG A 11 29.81 -12.03 31.89
C ARG A 11 29.73 -10.63 31.32
N GLN A 12 30.51 -10.32 30.28
CA GLN A 12 30.45 -9.04 29.59
C GLN A 12 29.06 -8.81 28.99
N THR A 13 28.48 -9.83 28.33
CA THR A 13 27.11 -9.74 27.78
C THR A 13 26.10 -9.50 28.89
N HIS A 14 26.22 -10.19 30.03
CA HIS A 14 25.34 -9.99 31.18
C HIS A 14 25.48 -8.59 31.81
N GLU A 15 26.71 -8.08 31.96
CA GLU A 15 26.96 -6.71 32.43
C GLU A 15 26.36 -5.67 31.48
N GLU A 16 26.55 -5.84 30.16
CA GLU A 16 25.95 -4.97 29.15
C GLU A 16 24.42 -4.99 29.22
N LEU A 17 23.81 -6.16 29.43
CA LEU A 17 22.36 -6.32 29.57
C LEU A 17 21.78 -5.74 30.86
N SER A 18 22.53 -5.83 31.96
CA SER A 18 22.09 -5.30 33.26
C SER A 18 21.88 -3.77 33.25
N GLY A 19 22.46 -3.07 32.27
CA GLY A 19 22.29 -1.63 32.07
C GLY A 19 21.20 -1.23 31.09
N TRP A 20 20.48 -2.18 30.45
CA TRP A 20 19.48 -1.86 29.44
C TRP A 20 18.15 -1.46 30.04
N ASP A 21 17.54 -0.41 29.48
CA ASP A 21 16.14 -0.09 29.75
C ASP A 21 15.19 -0.96 28.91
N ASP A 22 13.89 -0.88 29.22
CA ASP A 22 12.82 -1.61 28.52
C ASP A 22 12.88 -1.42 26.99
N LEU A 23 13.22 -0.22 26.51
CA LEU A 23 13.29 0.09 25.07
C LEU A 23 14.49 -0.58 24.41
N GLN A 24 15.65 -0.52 25.05
CA GLN A 24 16.88 -1.16 24.58
C GLN A 24 16.72 -2.68 24.52
N CYS A 25 16.08 -3.29 25.52
CA CYS A 25 15.73 -4.70 25.53
C CYS A 25 14.91 -5.09 24.29
N LEU A 26 13.84 -4.35 23.97
CA LEU A 26 13.01 -4.66 22.81
C LEU A 26 13.74 -4.48 21.47
N LEU A 27 14.52 -3.40 21.32
CA LEU A 27 15.22 -3.09 20.07
C LEU A 27 16.36 -4.08 19.79
N LYS A 28 17.02 -4.59 20.84
CA LYS A 28 18.24 -5.40 20.74
C LYS A 28 18.10 -6.86 21.17
N GLN A 29 16.87 -7.34 21.45
CA GLN A 29 16.63 -8.74 21.84
C GLN A 29 17.28 -9.76 20.89
N HIS A 30 17.26 -9.48 19.59
CA HIS A 30 17.82 -10.36 18.56
C HIS A 30 19.34 -10.52 18.69
N THR A 31 20.05 -9.49 19.16
CA THR A 31 21.50 -9.51 19.38
C THR A 31 21.83 -10.50 20.50
N ILE A 32 21.04 -10.51 21.58
CA ILE A 32 21.20 -11.45 22.70
C ILE A 32 21.04 -12.87 22.21
N ARG A 33 19.94 -13.13 21.48
CA ARG A 33 19.62 -14.47 20.95
C ARG A 33 20.75 -14.99 20.05
N LEU A 34 21.28 -14.15 19.17
CA LEU A 34 22.41 -14.50 18.30
C LEU A 34 23.68 -14.77 19.09
N THR A 35 24.00 -13.94 20.09
CA THR A 35 25.19 -14.12 20.94
C THR A 35 25.10 -15.43 21.73
N LEU A 36 23.95 -15.70 22.37
CA LEU A 36 23.72 -16.95 23.10
C LEU A 36 23.81 -18.17 22.18
N TRP A 37 23.21 -18.09 20.99
CA TRP A 37 23.27 -19.16 20.01
C TRP A 37 24.71 -19.45 19.55
N ASN A 38 25.49 -18.42 19.27
CA ASN A 38 26.88 -18.56 18.86
C ASN A 38 27.72 -19.19 19.97
N LEU A 39 27.53 -18.78 21.23
CA LEU A 39 28.23 -19.34 22.39
C LEU A 39 27.88 -20.82 22.63
N LEU A 40 26.65 -21.23 22.33
CA LEU A 40 26.23 -22.63 22.45
C LEU A 40 26.77 -23.47 21.29
N ASN A 41 26.82 -22.93 20.07
CA ASN A 41 27.34 -23.64 18.90
C ASN A 41 28.86 -23.73 18.84
N THR A 42 29.60 -22.75 19.38
CA THR A 42 31.06 -22.87 19.53
C THR A 42 31.46 -24.03 20.44
N ARG A 43 30.56 -24.46 21.36
CA ARG A 43 30.73 -25.66 22.18
C ARG A 43 30.40 -26.98 21.46
N HIS A 44 29.52 -26.98 20.45
CA HIS A 44 29.11 -28.21 19.74
C HIS A 44 30.23 -28.89 18.94
N ASN A 45 31.34 -28.21 18.67
CA ASN A 45 32.54 -28.82 18.07
C ASN A 45 33.47 -29.52 19.11
N LYS A 46 33.01 -29.71 20.36
CA LYS A 46 33.66 -30.60 21.34
C LYS A 46 32.61 -31.56 21.94
N PRO A 47 32.72 -32.89 21.71
CA PRO A 47 31.67 -33.85 22.04
C PRO A 47 31.47 -34.16 23.53
N ASP A 48 32.27 -33.60 24.46
CA ASP A 48 32.37 -34.10 25.84
C ASP A 48 31.90 -33.14 26.96
N VAL A 49 31.10 -32.11 26.68
CA VAL A 49 30.48 -31.30 27.76
C VAL A 49 28.98 -31.18 27.55
N VAL A 50 28.24 -32.05 28.22
CA VAL A 50 26.79 -31.96 28.42
C VAL A 50 26.51 -30.72 29.26
N LEU A 51 25.65 -29.81 28.79
CA LEU A 51 25.07 -28.75 29.63
C LEU A 51 24.07 -29.40 30.60
N THR A 52 24.57 -30.13 31.60
CA THR A 52 23.75 -30.68 32.67
C THR A 52 23.20 -29.53 33.52
N GLY A 53 21.88 -29.34 33.52
CA GLY A 53 21.17 -28.47 34.47
C GLY A 53 20.61 -27.14 33.94
N CYS A 54 20.75 -26.83 32.64
CA CYS A 54 20.08 -25.69 32.02
C CYS A 54 19.09 -26.16 30.95
N ASP A 55 17.80 -26.18 31.28
CA ASP A 55 16.75 -26.34 30.26
C ASP A 55 16.72 -25.05 29.41
N LEU A 56 17.38 -25.15 28.26
CA LEU A 56 17.51 -24.08 27.28
C LEU A 56 16.13 -23.66 26.72
N ALA A 57 15.16 -24.58 26.66
CA ALA A 57 13.79 -24.26 26.29
C ALA A 57 13.08 -23.46 27.39
N CYS A 58 13.31 -23.78 28.68
CA CYS A 58 12.82 -22.96 29.79
C CYS A 58 13.42 -21.55 29.79
N LEU A 59 14.74 -21.40 29.56
CA LEU A 59 15.39 -20.08 29.49
C LEU A 59 14.79 -19.19 28.39
N LEU A 60 14.57 -19.75 27.19
CA LEU A 60 14.00 -19.02 26.06
C LEU A 60 12.50 -18.74 26.21
N THR A 61 11.76 -19.63 26.90
CA THR A 61 10.33 -19.43 27.15
C THR A 61 10.08 -18.35 28.21
N LEU A 62 10.91 -18.31 29.26
CA LEU A 62 10.89 -17.25 30.26
C LEU A 62 11.23 -15.89 29.63
N ASP A 63 12.23 -15.83 28.74
CA ASP A 63 12.61 -14.64 27.96
C ASP A 63 11.45 -14.10 27.10
N MET A 64 10.74 -14.95 26.35
CA MET A 64 9.58 -14.51 25.55
C MET A 64 8.41 -14.02 26.42
N GLY A 65 8.22 -14.61 27.61
CA GLY A 65 7.24 -14.15 28.59
C GLY A 65 7.54 -12.76 29.14
N ASP A 66 8.82 -12.48 29.42
CA ASP A 66 9.29 -11.19 29.92
C ASP A 66 9.31 -10.12 28.83
N LEU A 67 9.79 -10.44 27.61
CA LEU A 67 9.71 -9.55 26.46
C LEU A 67 8.26 -9.13 26.17
N ARG A 68 7.29 -10.05 26.28
CA ARG A 68 5.87 -9.71 26.14
C ARG A 68 5.42 -8.70 27.21
N ARG A 69 5.81 -8.88 28.48
CA ARG A 69 5.47 -7.91 29.56
C ARG A 69 6.11 -6.55 29.31
N ILE A 70 7.34 -6.52 28.79
CA ILE A 70 8.02 -5.29 28.39
C ILE A 70 7.24 -4.61 27.24
N VAL A 71 6.88 -5.35 26.18
CA VAL A 71 6.06 -4.82 25.08
C VAL A 71 4.74 -4.25 25.60
N GLU A 72 4.02 -4.97 26.46
CA GLU A 72 2.77 -4.49 27.05
C GLU A 72 2.94 -3.17 27.79
N ARG A 73 3.96 -3.07 28.65
CA ARG A 73 4.25 -1.87 29.44
C ARG A 73 4.63 -0.68 28.55
N VAL A 74 5.51 -0.90 27.57
CA VAL A 74 5.95 0.12 26.62
C VAL A 74 4.79 0.60 25.75
N LEU A 75 3.96 -0.31 25.22
CA LEU A 75 2.85 0.06 24.33
C LEU A 75 1.66 0.70 25.05
N ARG A 76 1.48 0.44 26.35
CA ARG A 76 0.46 1.11 27.19
C ARG A 76 0.84 2.54 27.55
N ASN A 77 2.13 2.85 27.65
CA ASN A 77 2.60 4.22 27.92
C ASN A 77 2.75 5.00 26.61
N ARG A 78 2.01 6.11 26.46
CA ARG A 78 2.00 6.91 25.23
C ARG A 78 3.39 7.44 24.83
N GLU A 79 4.14 7.99 25.78
CA GLU A 79 5.47 8.57 25.53
C GLU A 79 6.48 7.48 25.16
N GLN A 80 6.52 6.39 25.94
CA GLN A 80 7.40 5.25 25.64
C GLN A 80 7.06 4.60 24.30
N LYS A 81 5.77 4.47 23.95
CA LYS A 81 5.32 3.95 22.66
C LYS A 81 5.77 4.85 21.51
N GLU A 82 5.60 6.17 21.60
CA GLU A 82 6.03 7.11 20.55
C GLU A 82 7.55 7.01 20.36
N LYS A 83 8.32 7.05 21.46
CA LYS A 83 9.78 6.87 21.46
C LYS A 83 10.21 5.52 20.89
N PHE A 84 9.54 4.43 21.28
CA PHE A 84 9.79 3.08 20.78
C PHE A 84 9.64 3.03 19.26
N LEU A 85 8.53 3.54 18.74
CA LEU A 85 8.24 3.55 17.30
C LEU A 85 9.22 4.43 16.50
N GLU A 86 9.72 5.51 17.09
CA GLU A 86 10.78 6.32 16.47
C GLU A 86 12.10 5.56 16.41
N LEU A 87 12.53 4.96 17.53
CA LEU A 87 13.77 4.20 17.62
C LEU A 87 13.78 2.90 16.80
N CYS A 88 12.61 2.33 16.48
CA CYS A 88 12.49 1.18 15.58
C CYS A 88 12.79 1.50 14.11
N THR A 89 12.74 2.78 13.71
CA THR A 89 12.80 3.18 12.28
C THR A 89 14.09 2.72 11.56
N PRO A 90 15.30 2.79 12.16
CA PRO A 90 16.54 2.42 11.48
C PRO A 90 16.67 0.92 11.16
N ASP A 91 16.16 0.05 12.03
CA ASP A 91 16.17 -1.41 11.84
C ASP A 91 14.88 -2.04 12.42
N PRO A 92 13.79 -2.06 11.64
CA PRO A 92 12.48 -2.46 12.14
C PRO A 92 12.25 -3.98 12.11
N SER A 93 13.09 -4.74 11.39
CA SER A 93 12.83 -6.16 11.09
C SER A 93 12.83 -7.05 12.34
N PRO A 94 13.79 -6.92 13.29
CA PRO A 94 13.77 -7.72 14.51
C PRO A 94 12.53 -7.47 15.36
N VAL A 95 12.06 -6.22 15.39
CA VAL A 95 10.88 -5.82 16.17
C VAL A 95 9.61 -6.33 15.51
N ILE A 96 9.45 -6.17 14.19
CA ILE A 96 8.22 -6.60 13.53
C ILE A 96 8.05 -8.13 13.57
N ASN A 97 9.16 -8.88 13.48
CA ASN A 97 9.16 -10.34 13.67
C ASN A 97 8.79 -10.74 15.09
N LEU A 98 9.33 -10.05 16.11
CA LEU A 98 8.95 -10.27 17.52
C LEU A 98 7.45 -10.04 17.74
N LEU A 99 6.93 -8.91 17.26
CA LEU A 99 5.52 -8.57 17.40
C LEU A 99 4.62 -9.59 16.68
N GLN A 100 4.97 -10.01 15.47
CA GLN A 100 4.20 -11.04 14.76
C GLN A 100 4.29 -12.42 15.44
N THR A 101 5.43 -12.76 16.05
CA THR A 101 5.60 -13.98 16.86
C THR A 101 4.63 -13.99 18.04
N PHE A 102 4.45 -12.84 18.71
CA PHE A 102 3.45 -12.73 19.76
C PHE A 102 2.02 -12.86 19.24
N LEU A 103 1.71 -12.27 18.08
CA LEU A 103 0.38 -12.35 17.45
C LEU A 103 0.01 -13.78 17.01
N ASP A 104 0.99 -14.59 16.62
CA ASP A 104 0.78 -15.99 16.23
C ASP A 104 0.70 -16.94 17.45
N GLY A 105 1.16 -16.50 18.63
CA GLY A 105 1.11 -17.26 19.89
C GLY A 105 -0.28 -17.26 20.57
N GLN A 106 -0.51 -18.22 21.49
CA GLN A 106 -1.86 -18.49 22.04
C GLN A 106 -2.22 -17.74 23.35
N ASN A 107 -1.47 -16.73 23.79
CA ASN A 107 -1.62 -16.15 25.15
C ASN A 107 -1.59 -14.61 25.19
N LEU A 108 -2.32 -13.93 24.30
CA LEU A 108 -2.47 -12.48 24.35
C LEU A 108 -3.86 -12.09 24.86
N THR A 109 -3.92 -11.09 25.74
CA THR A 109 -5.18 -10.41 26.05
C THR A 109 -5.64 -9.62 24.83
N ASP A 110 -6.95 -9.41 24.67
CA ASP A 110 -7.49 -8.63 23.54
C ASP A 110 -6.86 -7.22 23.49
N GLU A 111 -6.66 -6.59 24.65
CA GLU A 111 -6.00 -5.29 24.74
C GLU A 111 -4.55 -5.32 24.26
N CYS A 112 -3.76 -6.30 24.67
CA CYS A 112 -2.39 -6.45 24.19
C CYS A 112 -2.36 -6.70 22.67
N LYS A 113 -3.21 -7.59 22.18
CA LYS A 113 -3.36 -7.88 20.75
C LYS A 113 -3.69 -6.61 19.97
N ARG A 114 -4.62 -5.78 20.46
CA ARG A 114 -4.94 -4.48 19.84
C ARG A 114 -3.73 -3.58 19.71
N LEU A 115 -2.96 -3.43 20.79
CA LEU A 115 -1.77 -2.59 20.84
C LEU A 115 -0.68 -3.10 19.89
N ILE A 116 -0.45 -4.42 19.86
CA ILE A 116 0.56 -5.04 19.00
C ILE A 116 0.17 -4.91 17.53
N VAL A 117 -1.06 -5.25 17.12
CA VAL A 117 -1.53 -5.11 15.73
C VAL A 117 -1.35 -3.67 15.25
N ARG A 118 -1.76 -2.69 16.07
CA ARG A 118 -1.65 -1.26 15.74
C ARG A 118 -0.20 -0.81 15.56
N SER A 119 0.68 -1.24 16.47
CA SER A 119 2.11 -0.89 16.41
C SER A 119 2.78 -1.55 15.20
N THR A 120 2.46 -2.82 14.92
CA THR A 120 3.00 -3.57 13.77
C THR A 120 2.61 -2.90 12.45
N ALA A 121 1.33 -2.53 12.27
CA ALA A 121 0.86 -1.82 11.09
C ALA A 121 1.53 -0.43 10.95
N ARG A 122 1.74 0.28 12.06
CA ARG A 122 2.43 1.59 12.05
C ARG A 122 3.90 1.48 11.68
N ILE A 123 4.60 0.47 12.20
CA ILE A 123 5.99 0.19 11.82
C ILE A 123 6.04 -0.10 10.32
N ALA A 124 5.21 -1.03 9.84
CA ALA A 124 5.16 -1.42 8.43
C ALA A 124 4.90 -0.23 7.48
N LYS A 125 3.95 0.65 7.84
CA LYS A 125 3.66 1.83 7.03
C LYS A 125 4.76 2.88 7.04
N LYS A 126 5.55 2.99 8.12
CA LYS A 126 6.62 3.99 8.22
C LYS A 126 7.90 3.52 7.53
N SER A 127 8.28 2.27 7.72
CA SER A 127 9.54 1.72 7.24
C SER A 127 9.43 0.94 5.93
N GLY A 128 8.23 0.55 5.52
CA GLY A 128 8.04 -0.38 4.41
C GLY A 128 8.47 -1.82 4.74
N CYS A 129 8.68 -2.19 5.99
CA CYS A 129 8.99 -3.58 6.36
C CYS A 129 7.72 -4.39 6.64
N TYR A 130 7.82 -5.71 6.47
CA TYR A 130 6.80 -6.67 6.87
C TYR A 130 7.47 -7.88 7.57
N PRO A 131 6.74 -8.69 8.36
CA PRO A 131 7.31 -9.87 9.00
C PRO A 131 7.90 -10.86 7.98
N ASP A 132 9.08 -11.39 8.26
CA ASP A 132 9.80 -12.29 7.35
C ASP A 132 9.02 -13.58 7.06
N CYS A 133 8.19 -14.01 8.01
CA CYS A 133 7.31 -15.17 7.85
C CYS A 133 6.27 -14.99 6.73
N LEU A 134 6.06 -13.77 6.21
CA LEU A 134 5.21 -13.56 5.06
C LEU A 134 5.91 -13.89 3.74
N ALA A 135 7.24 -13.96 3.69
CA ALA A 135 7.98 -14.20 2.46
C ALA A 135 7.80 -15.64 1.95
N LEU A 136 7.17 -15.77 0.79
CA LEU A 136 6.97 -17.04 0.10
C LEU A 136 8.12 -17.30 -0.88
N LYS A 137 8.61 -18.54 -0.90
CA LYS A 137 9.71 -18.98 -1.78
C LYS A 137 9.22 -19.81 -2.96
N ASP A 138 8.10 -20.51 -2.82
CA ASP A 138 7.64 -21.55 -3.76
C ASP A 138 6.51 -21.09 -4.69
N VAL A 139 6.46 -19.79 -5.01
CA VAL A 139 5.47 -19.21 -5.93
C VAL A 139 6.05 -19.13 -7.33
N ARG A 140 5.32 -19.68 -8.31
CA ARG A 140 5.71 -19.65 -9.72
C ARG A 140 4.67 -18.89 -10.53
N PRO A 141 4.98 -17.68 -11.04
CA PRO A 141 4.11 -16.99 -11.98
C PRO A 141 3.85 -17.85 -13.22
N THR A 142 2.64 -17.78 -13.77
CA THR A 142 2.22 -18.54 -14.95
C THR A 142 1.61 -17.61 -15.99
N GLY A 143 1.83 -17.90 -17.27
CA GLY A 143 1.35 -17.10 -18.39
C GLY A 143 2.32 -16.00 -18.82
N ASP A 144 2.05 -15.39 -19.98
CA ASP A 144 2.96 -14.45 -20.64
C ASP A 144 2.71 -12.97 -20.24
N GLY A 145 1.72 -12.70 -19.36
CA GLY A 145 1.33 -11.35 -19.01
C GLY A 145 0.27 -11.26 -17.89
N PRO A 146 -0.04 -10.04 -17.43
CA PRO A 146 -1.10 -9.81 -16.45
C PRO A 146 -2.47 -10.15 -17.03
N ILE A 147 -3.36 -10.70 -16.20
CA ILE A 147 -4.74 -11.07 -16.57
C ILE A 147 -5.69 -9.89 -16.35
N ALA A 148 -5.40 -9.06 -15.35
CA ALA A 148 -6.15 -7.84 -15.07
C ALA A 148 -5.20 -6.73 -14.59
N GLY A 149 -5.61 -5.48 -14.73
CA GLY A 149 -4.84 -4.31 -14.30
C GLY A 149 -5.75 -3.30 -13.61
N GLY A 150 -5.31 -2.82 -12.44
CA GLY A 150 -5.95 -1.74 -11.69
C GLY A 150 -5.12 -0.46 -11.71
N GLY A 151 -5.54 0.54 -10.91
CA GLY A 151 -4.84 1.83 -10.82
C GLY A 151 -3.42 1.73 -10.28
N PHE A 152 -3.14 0.77 -9.38
CA PHE A 152 -1.87 0.68 -8.65
C PHE A 152 -1.17 -0.68 -8.75
N ALA A 153 -1.85 -1.71 -9.24
CA ALA A 153 -1.33 -3.08 -9.33
C ALA A 153 -1.86 -3.82 -10.56
N ASP A 154 -1.09 -4.79 -11.01
CA ASP A 154 -1.48 -5.80 -11.99
C ASP A 154 -1.80 -7.12 -11.29
N VAL A 155 -2.70 -7.91 -11.84
CA VAL A 155 -3.01 -9.25 -11.32
C VAL A 155 -2.48 -10.30 -12.27
N TRP A 156 -1.59 -11.14 -11.77
CA TRP A 156 -1.05 -12.31 -12.48
C TRP A 156 -1.61 -13.60 -11.87
N LYS A 157 -1.65 -14.66 -12.66
CA LYS A 157 -1.91 -16.01 -12.16
C LYS A 157 -0.58 -16.71 -11.91
N GLY A 158 -0.54 -17.56 -10.91
CA GLY A 158 0.59 -18.43 -10.64
C GLY A 158 0.17 -19.77 -10.07
N SER A 159 1.17 -20.54 -9.69
CA SER A 159 1.04 -21.84 -9.04
C SER A 159 1.93 -21.90 -7.80
N MET A 160 1.46 -22.59 -6.76
CA MET A 160 2.20 -22.88 -5.54
C MET A 160 1.98 -24.34 -5.14
N ASP A 161 3.04 -25.03 -4.72
CA ASP A 161 2.94 -26.41 -4.25
C ASP A 161 2.35 -26.44 -2.84
N SER A 162 1.30 -27.23 -2.62
CA SER A 162 0.65 -27.40 -1.32
C SER A 162 1.37 -28.45 -0.48
N ILE A 163 1.13 -28.40 0.84
CA ILE A 163 1.66 -29.37 1.82
C ILE A 163 1.19 -30.81 1.50
N ALA A 164 0.07 -30.96 0.80
CA ALA A 164 -0.47 -32.25 0.38
C ALA A 164 0.11 -32.76 -0.96
N GLY A 165 1.07 -32.05 -1.56
CA GLY A 165 1.66 -32.40 -2.86
C GLY A 165 0.77 -32.06 -4.06
N GLN A 166 -0.25 -31.21 -3.88
CA GLN A 166 -1.11 -30.70 -4.95
C GLN A 166 -0.68 -29.29 -5.33
N THR A 167 -0.63 -28.97 -6.62
CA THR A 167 -0.31 -27.61 -7.07
C THR A 167 -1.57 -26.74 -7.10
N ASP A 168 -1.62 -25.72 -6.25
CA ASP A 168 -2.73 -24.78 -6.14
C ASP A 168 -2.52 -23.56 -7.05
N SER A 169 -3.60 -23.10 -7.68
CA SER A 169 -3.58 -21.85 -8.45
C SER A 169 -3.68 -20.65 -7.52
N VAL A 170 -2.80 -19.68 -7.70
CA VAL A 170 -2.72 -18.45 -6.89
C VAL A 170 -2.88 -17.20 -7.75
N ALA A 171 -3.36 -16.12 -7.13
CA ALA A 171 -3.35 -14.78 -7.69
C ALA A 171 -2.19 -13.98 -7.10
N LEU A 172 -1.47 -13.25 -7.95
CA LEU A 172 -0.38 -12.37 -7.56
C LEU A 172 -0.78 -10.93 -7.88
N LYS A 173 -1.04 -10.13 -6.84
CA LYS A 173 -1.25 -8.68 -6.96
C LYS A 173 0.12 -8.00 -7.03
N VAL A 174 0.59 -7.75 -8.25
CA VAL A 174 1.89 -7.18 -8.59
C VAL A 174 1.84 -5.66 -8.52
N PHE A 175 2.60 -5.07 -7.60
CA PHE A 175 2.68 -3.62 -7.46
C PHE A 175 3.60 -3.02 -8.52
N ARG A 176 3.10 -2.00 -9.23
CA ARG A 176 3.86 -1.31 -10.26
C ARG A 176 4.84 -0.32 -9.64
N VAL A 177 6.15 -0.60 -9.75
CA VAL A 177 7.22 0.30 -9.29
C VAL A 177 7.82 1.01 -10.50
N TYR A 178 7.45 2.28 -10.70
CA TYR A 178 7.81 3.05 -11.90
C TYR A 178 9.06 3.94 -11.73
N LYS A 179 9.47 4.30 -10.50
CA LYS A 179 10.66 5.12 -10.18
C LYS A 179 11.20 4.80 -8.77
N GLN A 180 12.52 4.98 -8.55
CA GLN A 180 13.17 4.77 -7.24
C GLN A 180 12.60 5.70 -6.15
N SER A 181 12.25 6.94 -6.49
CA SER A 181 11.66 7.94 -5.57
C SER A 181 10.23 7.62 -5.13
N VAL A 182 9.52 6.73 -5.83
CA VAL A 182 8.18 6.25 -5.47
C VAL A 182 8.24 4.86 -4.81
N LYS A 183 9.39 4.17 -4.90
CA LYS A 183 9.59 2.82 -4.37
C LYS A 183 9.32 2.74 -2.88
N GLU A 184 9.75 3.74 -2.10
CA GLU A 184 9.53 3.77 -0.66
C GLU A 184 8.05 3.89 -0.30
N LYS A 185 7.31 4.85 -0.90
CA LYS A 185 5.86 4.99 -0.66
C LYS A 185 5.06 3.77 -1.13
N THR A 186 5.45 3.16 -2.25
CA THR A 186 4.83 1.92 -2.73
C THR A 186 5.11 0.77 -1.77
N LEU A 187 6.34 0.66 -1.26
CA LEU A 187 6.70 -0.37 -0.28
C LEU A 187 5.98 -0.15 1.06
N GLN A 188 5.86 1.08 1.53
CA GLN A 188 5.07 1.42 2.72
C GLN A 188 3.60 0.98 2.60
N ARG A 189 2.97 1.24 1.45
CA ARG A 189 1.58 0.79 1.18
C ARG A 189 1.49 -0.73 1.09
N PHE A 190 2.40 -1.34 0.36
CA PHE A 190 2.50 -2.78 0.19
C PHE A 190 2.60 -3.49 1.55
N SER A 191 3.52 -3.05 2.39
CA SER A 191 3.79 -3.63 3.71
C SER A 191 2.66 -3.39 4.68
N HIS A 192 2.03 -2.20 4.64
CA HIS A 192 0.83 -1.90 5.41
C HIS A 192 -0.34 -2.83 5.05
N GLU A 193 -0.60 -3.02 3.74
CA GLU A 193 -1.64 -3.94 3.26
C GLU A 193 -1.35 -5.39 3.69
N ALA A 194 -0.11 -5.86 3.51
CA ALA A 194 0.31 -7.20 3.91
C ALA A 194 0.11 -7.47 5.41
N VAL A 195 0.49 -6.51 6.26
CA VAL A 195 0.40 -6.66 7.72
C VAL A 195 -1.03 -6.66 8.22
N ILE A 196 -1.90 -5.78 7.69
CA ILE A 196 -3.33 -5.80 8.06
C ILE A 196 -3.95 -7.10 7.59
N TRP A 197 -3.77 -7.46 6.32
CA TRP A 197 -4.41 -8.62 5.71
C TRP A 197 -3.99 -9.93 6.41
N ARG A 198 -2.73 -10.04 6.85
CA ARG A 198 -2.24 -11.14 7.69
C ARG A 198 -3.06 -11.38 8.95
N GLN A 199 -3.65 -10.34 9.55
CA GLN A 199 -4.41 -10.50 10.79
C GLN A 199 -5.85 -10.96 10.55
N LEU A 200 -6.36 -10.86 9.32
CA LEU A 200 -7.75 -11.12 8.98
C LEU A 200 -7.96 -12.60 8.65
N LYS A 201 -8.80 -13.27 9.43
CA LYS A 201 -9.10 -14.70 9.30
C LYS A 201 -10.61 -14.92 9.44
N HIS A 202 -11.31 -14.99 8.30
CA HIS A 202 -12.76 -15.17 8.26
C HIS A 202 -13.22 -15.71 6.89
N PRO A 203 -14.27 -16.57 6.80
CA PRO A 203 -14.72 -17.16 5.52
C PRO A 203 -15.13 -16.14 4.44
N ASN A 204 -15.65 -14.99 4.86
CA ASN A 204 -16.06 -13.90 3.96
C ASN A 204 -14.98 -12.82 3.79
N ILE A 205 -13.72 -13.14 4.08
CA ILE A 205 -12.54 -12.32 3.80
C ILE A 205 -11.60 -13.14 2.92
N LEU A 206 -11.11 -12.57 1.82
CA LEU A 206 -10.22 -13.25 0.90
C LEU A 206 -8.98 -13.76 1.66
N PRO A 207 -8.60 -15.04 1.55
CA PRO A 207 -7.41 -15.55 2.23
C PRO A 207 -6.12 -14.89 1.73
N PHE A 208 -5.20 -14.63 2.66
CA PHE A 208 -3.85 -14.15 2.36
C PHE A 208 -2.82 -15.25 2.59
N TYR A 209 -2.00 -15.55 1.58
CA TYR A 209 -0.93 -16.53 1.69
C TYR A 209 0.40 -15.90 2.09
N GLY A 210 0.71 -14.71 1.56
CA GLY A 210 1.95 -14.02 1.90
C GLY A 210 2.43 -13.08 0.80
N VAL A 211 3.71 -12.77 0.87
CA VAL A 211 4.45 -11.86 0.00
C VAL A 211 5.38 -12.66 -0.89
N PHE A 212 5.36 -12.40 -2.19
CA PHE A 212 6.37 -12.89 -3.11
C PHE A 212 7.11 -11.70 -3.73
N THR A 213 8.43 -11.66 -3.59
CA THR A 213 9.26 -10.58 -4.13
C THR A 213 9.94 -10.93 -5.44
N GLY A 214 9.63 -12.09 -6.02
CA GLY A 214 10.24 -12.50 -7.27
C GLY A 214 11.55 -13.27 -7.16
N ASP A 215 12.05 -13.66 -8.33
CA ASP A 215 13.41 -14.16 -8.55
C ASP A 215 14.16 -13.26 -9.55
N LYS A 216 15.31 -13.70 -10.06
CA LYS A 216 16.11 -12.92 -11.04
C LYS A 216 15.37 -12.64 -12.35
N VAL A 217 14.30 -13.39 -12.66
CA VAL A 217 13.51 -13.27 -13.89
C VAL A 217 12.23 -12.46 -13.65
N PHE A 218 11.65 -12.55 -12.46
CA PHE A 218 10.40 -11.89 -12.09
C PHE A 218 10.56 -10.98 -10.85
N ASP A 219 11.41 -9.94 -10.91
CA ASP A 219 11.66 -9.01 -9.77
C ASP A 219 10.47 -8.05 -9.54
N ARG A 220 9.47 -8.52 -8.79
CA ARG A 220 8.19 -7.81 -8.56
C ARG A 220 7.69 -8.04 -7.14
N LEU A 221 7.19 -6.98 -6.49
CA LEU A 221 6.52 -7.07 -5.19
C LEU A 221 5.07 -7.53 -5.38
N CYS A 222 4.74 -8.69 -4.80
CA CYS A 222 3.46 -9.36 -4.99
C CYS A 222 2.80 -9.71 -3.66
N LEU A 223 1.51 -9.40 -3.52
CA LEU A 223 0.66 -10.01 -2.50
C LEU A 223 0.00 -11.26 -3.10
N VAL A 224 0.03 -12.37 -2.38
CA VAL A 224 -0.40 -13.68 -2.88
C VAL A 224 -1.64 -14.16 -2.14
N SER A 225 -2.65 -14.57 -2.92
CA SER A 225 -3.92 -15.12 -2.44
C SER A 225 -4.35 -16.32 -3.30
N PRO A 226 -5.37 -17.11 -2.92
CA PRO A 226 -5.95 -18.11 -3.80
C PRO A 226 -6.46 -17.49 -5.11
N TRP A 227 -6.37 -18.23 -6.22
CA TRP A 227 -7.01 -17.84 -7.47
C TRP A 227 -8.51 -18.13 -7.41
N MET A 228 -9.33 -17.09 -7.60
CA MET A 228 -10.80 -17.23 -7.60
C MET A 228 -11.30 -17.47 -9.03
N ASN A 229 -11.61 -18.72 -9.36
CA ASN A 229 -12.04 -19.11 -10.71
C ASN A 229 -13.32 -18.40 -11.19
N ALA A 230 -14.23 -18.09 -10.27
CA ALA A 230 -15.46 -17.38 -10.57
C ALA A 230 -15.27 -15.86 -10.74
N GLY A 231 -14.06 -15.35 -10.47
CA GLY A 231 -13.75 -13.94 -10.56
C GLY A 231 -14.35 -13.11 -9.42
N ASN A 232 -14.50 -11.81 -9.67
CA ASN A 232 -15.20 -10.91 -8.76
C ASN A 232 -16.73 -11.11 -8.85
N ILE A 233 -17.48 -10.54 -7.91
CA ILE A 233 -18.94 -10.73 -7.82
C ILE A 233 -19.66 -10.25 -9.08
N MET A 234 -19.14 -9.22 -9.77
CA MET A 234 -19.73 -8.67 -10.99
C MET A 234 -19.56 -9.64 -12.17
N GLU A 235 -18.35 -10.18 -12.33
CA GLU A 235 -18.07 -11.24 -13.31
C GLU A 235 -18.92 -12.50 -13.06
N TYR A 236 -19.08 -12.87 -11.79
CA TYR A 236 -19.88 -14.03 -11.40
C TYR A 236 -21.38 -13.86 -11.68
N ILE A 237 -21.97 -12.70 -11.37
CA ILE A 237 -23.40 -12.44 -11.65
C ILE A 237 -23.66 -12.29 -13.15
N ASP A 238 -22.73 -11.74 -13.92
CA ASP A 238 -22.84 -11.65 -15.38
C ASP A 238 -22.85 -13.05 -16.01
N ALA A 239 -22.03 -13.97 -15.49
CA ALA A 239 -22.04 -15.38 -15.88
C ALA A 239 -23.25 -16.16 -15.33
N ASN A 240 -23.87 -15.70 -14.24
CA ASN A 240 -24.99 -16.37 -13.56
C ASN A 240 -26.15 -15.38 -13.27
N PRO A 241 -26.89 -14.89 -14.28
CA PRO A 241 -27.83 -13.77 -14.12
C PRO A 241 -28.94 -13.99 -13.09
N HIS A 242 -29.34 -15.25 -12.90
CA HIS A 242 -30.42 -15.69 -12.01
C HIS A 242 -29.93 -16.12 -10.62
N VAL A 243 -28.66 -15.91 -10.28
CA VAL A 243 -28.15 -16.28 -8.95
C VAL A 243 -28.87 -15.47 -7.87
N ASN A 244 -29.08 -16.09 -6.70
CA ASN A 244 -29.62 -15.40 -5.54
C ASN A 244 -28.61 -14.38 -5.02
N ARG A 245 -28.78 -13.12 -5.41
CA ARG A 245 -27.87 -12.01 -5.10
C ARG A 245 -27.91 -11.63 -3.61
N LEU A 246 -29.04 -11.85 -2.93
CA LEU A 246 -29.17 -11.61 -1.49
C LEU A 246 -28.23 -12.49 -0.68
N HIS A 247 -27.99 -13.74 -1.12
CA HIS A 247 -27.04 -14.61 -0.44
C HIS A 247 -25.60 -14.09 -0.53
N LEU A 248 -25.19 -13.60 -1.70
CA LEU A 248 -23.84 -13.03 -1.87
C LEU A 248 -23.68 -11.74 -1.05
N LEU A 249 -24.72 -10.91 -0.98
CA LEU A 249 -24.71 -9.71 -0.13
C LEU A 249 -24.72 -10.04 1.37
N ALA A 250 -25.38 -11.13 1.79
CA ALA A 250 -25.33 -11.63 3.16
C ALA A 250 -23.91 -12.08 3.56
N ASP A 251 -23.21 -12.76 2.65
CA ASP A 251 -21.81 -13.12 2.84
C ASP A 251 -20.94 -11.86 3.02
N VAL A 252 -21.17 -10.82 2.21
CA VAL A 252 -20.45 -9.54 2.33
C VAL A 252 -20.73 -8.84 3.66
N THR A 253 -21.98 -8.83 4.16
CA THR A 253 -22.28 -8.21 5.47
C THR A 253 -21.61 -8.95 6.61
N GLN A 254 -21.51 -10.29 6.54
CA GLN A 254 -20.79 -11.06 7.55
C GLN A 254 -19.29 -10.75 7.55
N GLY A 255 -18.68 -10.60 6.37
CA GLY A 255 -17.29 -10.14 6.23
C GLY A 255 -17.09 -8.72 6.76
N LEU A 256 -18.00 -7.80 6.46
CA LEU A 256 -17.94 -6.43 6.94
C LEU A 256 -18.12 -6.33 8.46
N GLU A 257 -19.03 -7.14 9.02
CA GLU A 257 -19.25 -7.23 10.45
C GLU A 257 -17.98 -7.70 11.18
N TYR A 258 -17.31 -8.71 10.63
CA TYR A 258 -16.02 -9.18 11.14
C TYR A 258 -14.97 -8.05 11.17
N LEU A 259 -14.86 -7.24 10.10
CA LEU A 259 -13.92 -6.12 10.06
C LEU A 259 -14.27 -5.02 11.09
N HIS A 260 -15.55 -4.68 11.20
CA HIS A 260 -16.02 -3.60 12.09
C HIS A 260 -15.94 -3.97 13.57
N HIS A 261 -16.04 -5.26 13.91
CA HIS A 261 -15.81 -5.81 15.25
C HIS A 261 -14.36 -6.27 15.48
N PHE A 262 -13.51 -6.26 14.45
CA PHE A 262 -12.09 -6.52 14.64
C PHE A 262 -11.51 -5.51 15.61
N GLU A 263 -10.50 -5.92 16.37
CA GLU A 263 -9.92 -5.10 17.41
C GLU A 263 -8.41 -4.96 17.15
N PRO A 264 -7.92 -3.75 16.76
CA PRO A 264 -8.66 -2.48 16.59
C PRO A 264 -9.54 -2.48 15.32
N THR A 265 -10.64 -1.72 15.33
CA THR A 265 -11.63 -1.72 14.24
C THR A 265 -10.97 -1.54 12.88
N VAL A 266 -11.24 -2.45 11.95
CA VAL A 266 -10.79 -2.35 10.56
C VAL A 266 -11.91 -1.73 9.74
N VAL A 267 -11.62 -0.57 9.14
CA VAL A 267 -12.48 0.05 8.14
C VAL A 267 -11.93 -0.31 6.77
N HIS A 268 -12.78 -0.80 5.87
CA HIS A 268 -12.35 -1.25 4.54
C HIS A 268 -12.02 -0.08 3.61
N GLY A 269 -12.92 0.90 3.49
CA GLY A 269 -12.69 2.14 2.75
C GLY A 269 -12.79 2.10 1.22
N ASP A 270 -13.07 0.94 0.60
CA ASP A 270 -13.25 0.81 -0.87
C ASP A 270 -14.15 -0.39 -1.22
N ILE A 271 -15.32 -0.50 -0.59
CA ILE A 271 -16.29 -1.56 -0.85
C ILE A 271 -16.98 -1.31 -2.19
N LYS A 272 -16.82 -2.25 -3.14
CA LYS A 272 -17.39 -2.25 -4.49
C LYS A 272 -17.36 -3.66 -5.07
N GLY A 273 -18.10 -3.91 -6.16
CA GLY A 273 -18.21 -5.24 -6.76
C GLY A 273 -16.86 -5.82 -7.19
N ALA A 274 -15.97 -4.99 -7.75
CA ALA A 274 -14.62 -5.41 -8.14
C ALA A 274 -13.74 -5.90 -6.96
N ASN A 275 -14.08 -5.57 -5.72
CA ASN A 275 -13.36 -5.95 -4.50
C ASN A 275 -14.08 -7.05 -3.70
N VAL A 276 -15.11 -7.69 -4.27
CA VAL A 276 -15.77 -8.86 -3.69
C VAL A 276 -15.53 -10.03 -4.63
N PHE A 277 -14.96 -11.12 -4.14
CA PHE A 277 -14.70 -12.33 -4.93
C PHE A 277 -15.66 -13.46 -4.55
N VAL A 278 -15.89 -14.36 -5.50
CA VAL A 278 -16.72 -15.55 -5.27
C VAL A 278 -15.83 -16.78 -5.26
N THR A 279 -15.86 -17.53 -4.16
CA THR A 279 -15.08 -18.76 -4.00
C THR A 279 -15.70 -19.92 -4.78
N SER A 280 -15.00 -21.05 -4.88
CA SER A 280 -15.55 -22.28 -5.48
C SER A 280 -16.72 -22.87 -4.69
N SER A 281 -16.86 -22.54 -3.40
CA SER A 281 -18.02 -22.88 -2.57
C SER A 281 -19.18 -21.88 -2.72
N LEU A 282 -19.08 -20.99 -3.72
CA LEU A 282 -20.03 -19.93 -4.03
C LEU A 282 -20.21 -18.92 -2.89
N THR A 283 -19.21 -18.79 -2.03
CA THR A 283 -19.20 -17.84 -0.89
C THR A 283 -18.61 -16.52 -1.37
N ALA A 284 -19.25 -15.40 -1.05
CA ALA A 284 -18.66 -14.08 -1.34
C ALA A 284 -17.64 -13.70 -0.25
N CYS A 285 -16.49 -13.14 -0.64
CA CYS A 285 -15.48 -12.66 0.28
C CYS A 285 -14.93 -11.28 -0.12
N LEU A 286 -14.77 -10.38 0.86
CA LEU A 286 -14.17 -9.06 0.66
C LEU A 286 -12.65 -9.19 0.44
N ALA A 287 -12.13 -8.35 -0.46
CA ALA A 287 -10.73 -8.30 -0.85
C ALA A 287 -10.25 -6.84 -1.02
N ASP A 288 -8.96 -6.68 -1.31
CA ASP A 288 -8.29 -5.39 -1.53
C ASP A 288 -8.30 -4.47 -0.30
N PHE A 289 -7.38 -4.74 0.63
CA PHE A 289 -7.21 -3.99 1.88
C PHE A 289 -6.23 -2.82 1.74
N GLY A 290 -5.92 -2.39 0.51
CA GLY A 290 -4.94 -1.32 0.25
C GLY A 290 -5.34 0.04 0.85
N LEU A 291 -6.64 0.26 1.08
CA LEU A 291 -7.19 1.45 1.74
C LEU A 291 -7.68 1.16 3.18
N ALA A 292 -7.47 -0.06 3.67
CA ALA A 292 -7.93 -0.43 5.00
C ALA A 292 -7.19 0.33 6.11
N SER A 293 -7.93 0.71 7.15
CA SER A 293 -7.38 1.48 8.27
C SER A 293 -7.85 0.95 9.63
N LEU A 294 -6.97 1.06 10.63
CA LEU A 294 -7.25 0.68 12.02
C LEU A 294 -7.74 1.90 12.82
N ARG A 295 -8.87 1.76 13.54
CA ARG A 295 -9.53 2.83 14.32
C ARG A 295 -9.66 2.47 15.80
N ASP A 296 -9.65 3.50 16.66
CA ASP A 296 -9.89 3.40 18.11
C ASP A 296 -10.58 4.67 18.65
N SER A 297 -11.26 4.53 19.78
CA SER A 297 -12.03 5.53 20.53
C SER A 297 -11.21 6.69 21.10
N GLN A 298 -9.90 6.53 21.32
CA GLN A 298 -9.02 7.56 21.91
C GLN A 298 -8.17 8.35 20.89
N GLY A 299 -8.53 8.31 19.60
CA GLY A 299 -7.91 9.13 18.58
C GLY A 299 -7.40 8.33 17.39
N SER A 300 -7.64 8.90 16.22
CA SER A 300 -7.03 8.52 14.95
C SER A 300 -5.51 8.59 15.08
N THR A 301 -4.83 7.47 14.89
CA THR A 301 -3.40 7.48 14.54
C THR A 301 -3.29 8.03 13.13
N TRP A 302 -3.19 9.35 12.97
CA TRP A 302 -2.77 9.92 11.70
C TRP A 302 -2.23 11.34 11.86
N ASP A 303 -0.90 11.48 11.89
CA ASP A 303 -0.25 12.72 11.49
C ASP A 303 -0.16 12.74 9.94
N THR A 304 -0.68 13.83 9.41
CA THR A 304 -0.62 14.38 8.06
C THR A 304 0.50 13.87 7.13
N THR A 305 0.13 13.30 5.97
CA THR A 305 0.38 13.86 4.61
C THR A 305 -0.04 12.90 3.48
N THR A 306 -0.75 13.42 2.46
CA THR A 306 -0.90 12.90 1.08
C THR A 306 -1.78 11.66 0.74
N GLU A 307 -2.91 11.40 1.40
CA GLU A 307 -3.92 10.42 0.89
C GLU A 307 -5.37 10.94 0.98
N LYS A 308 -5.58 12.23 0.67
CA LYS A 308 -6.84 12.97 0.89
C LYS A 308 -8.01 12.64 -0.07
N ALA A 309 -7.88 11.63 -0.94
CA ALA A 309 -8.92 11.22 -1.90
C ALA A 309 -8.78 9.73 -2.26
N ALA A 310 -8.88 8.87 -1.26
CA ALA A 310 -8.86 7.42 -1.43
C ALA A 310 -10.27 6.86 -1.59
N GLY A 311 -10.43 5.86 -2.46
CA GLY A 311 -11.70 5.17 -2.73
C GLY A 311 -12.23 5.44 -4.15
N THR A 312 -13.12 4.57 -4.62
CA THR A 312 -13.73 4.72 -5.95
C THR A 312 -14.93 5.67 -5.89
N LEU A 313 -14.84 6.82 -6.56
CA LEU A 313 -15.76 7.97 -6.44
C LEU A 313 -17.25 7.61 -6.30
N ARG A 314 -17.78 6.71 -7.13
CA ARG A 314 -19.23 6.40 -7.18
C ARG A 314 -19.74 5.63 -5.96
N TRP A 315 -18.85 5.01 -5.19
CA TRP A 315 -19.16 4.31 -3.94
C TRP A 315 -18.85 5.17 -2.71
N GLN A 316 -18.25 6.35 -2.90
CA GLN A 316 -17.73 7.16 -1.81
C GLN A 316 -18.84 7.95 -1.10
N ALA A 317 -18.84 7.88 0.22
CA ALA A 317 -19.79 8.60 1.07
C ALA A 317 -19.59 10.12 1.02
N PRO A 318 -20.66 10.93 1.13
CA PRO A 318 -20.61 12.38 0.96
C PRO A 318 -19.70 13.10 1.96
N GLU A 319 -19.63 12.63 3.21
CA GLU A 319 -18.77 13.20 4.24
C GLU A 319 -17.27 13.12 3.89
N LEU A 320 -16.86 12.10 3.13
CA LEU A 320 -15.47 11.93 2.69
C LEU A 320 -15.07 12.96 1.62
N LEU A 321 -16.04 13.52 0.90
CA LEU A 321 -15.82 14.55 -0.12
C LEU A 321 -15.96 15.97 0.42
N LEU A 322 -16.84 16.16 1.42
CA LEU A 322 -17.18 17.48 1.96
C LEU A 322 -16.22 17.94 3.07
N GLY A 323 -15.59 17.01 3.78
CA GLY A 323 -14.84 17.33 5.00
C GLY A 323 -15.75 17.55 6.22
N ASP A 324 -15.14 17.82 7.36
CA ASP A 324 -15.85 18.13 8.61
C ASP A 324 -16.24 19.61 8.70
N GLU A 325 -16.87 20.01 9.81
CA GLU A 325 -17.31 21.39 10.05
C GLU A 325 -16.16 22.42 10.04
N ASN A 326 -14.93 21.96 10.27
CA ASN A 326 -13.72 22.79 10.26
C ASN A 326 -13.03 22.79 8.88
N GLY A 327 -13.59 22.08 7.89
CA GLY A 327 -13.00 21.90 6.57
C GLY A 327 -11.85 20.88 6.54
N GLU A 328 -11.68 20.08 7.58
CA GLU A 328 -10.71 18.99 7.61
C GLU A 328 -11.24 17.76 6.88
N THR A 329 -10.35 16.99 6.25
CA THR A 329 -10.73 15.80 5.50
C THR A 329 -11.24 14.72 6.45
N VAL A 330 -12.48 14.26 6.27
CA VAL A 330 -13.00 13.09 6.98
C VAL A 330 -12.36 11.84 6.38
N LEU A 331 -11.75 11.03 7.24
CA LEU A 331 -11.19 9.77 6.81
C LEU A 331 -12.27 8.66 6.78
N PRO A 332 -12.08 7.59 5.97
CA PRO A 332 -12.98 6.45 5.95
C PRO A 332 -13.24 5.91 7.36
N ASN A 333 -14.51 5.64 7.64
CA ASN A 333 -15.04 5.16 8.91
C ASN A 333 -16.11 4.07 8.69
N ARG A 334 -16.61 3.48 9.78
CA ARG A 334 -17.65 2.43 9.72
C ARG A 334 -18.89 2.89 8.93
N CYS A 335 -19.38 4.12 9.17
CA CYS A 335 -20.56 4.63 8.49
C CYS A 335 -20.32 4.87 6.99
N SER A 336 -19.12 5.24 6.57
CA SER A 336 -18.79 5.37 5.14
C SER A 336 -18.70 4.00 4.44
N ASP A 337 -18.28 2.95 5.15
CA ASP A 337 -18.37 1.58 4.63
C ASP A 337 -19.84 1.16 4.42
N ILE A 338 -20.74 1.53 5.34
CA ILE A 338 -22.18 1.25 5.19
C ILE A 338 -22.76 1.95 3.96
N TYR A 339 -22.38 3.20 3.69
CA TYR A 339 -22.77 3.90 2.46
C TYR A 339 -22.27 3.15 1.21
N SER A 340 -21.00 2.76 1.22
CA SER A 340 -20.35 2.02 0.13
C SER A 340 -21.01 0.65 -0.09
N PHE A 341 -21.45 -0.01 0.98
CA PHE A 341 -22.23 -1.25 0.92
C PHE A 341 -23.60 -1.05 0.26
N GLY A 342 -24.29 0.06 0.54
CA GLY A 342 -25.52 0.43 -0.20
C GLY A 342 -25.25 0.60 -1.70
N CYS A 343 -24.12 1.22 -2.06
CA CYS A 343 -23.66 1.33 -3.44
C CYS A 343 -23.30 -0.02 -4.08
N LEU A 344 -22.66 -0.93 -3.34
CA LEU A 344 -22.44 -2.31 -3.77
C LEU A 344 -23.78 -3.04 -4.02
N CYS A 345 -24.80 -2.83 -3.18
CA CYS A 345 -26.10 -3.46 -3.38
C CYS A 345 -26.71 -3.06 -4.73
N ILE A 346 -26.79 -1.75 -5.05
CA ILE A 346 -27.35 -1.33 -6.35
C ILE A 346 -26.50 -1.85 -7.52
N GLU A 347 -25.19 -1.87 -7.36
CA GLU A 347 -24.27 -2.40 -8.36
C GLU A 347 -24.56 -3.88 -8.64
N VAL A 348 -24.65 -4.70 -7.59
CA VAL A 348 -24.94 -6.12 -7.68
C VAL A 348 -26.32 -6.39 -8.28
N PHE A 349 -27.36 -5.61 -7.96
CA PHE A 349 -28.69 -5.84 -8.54
C PHE A 349 -28.83 -5.39 -10.00
N THR A 350 -28.09 -4.36 -10.42
CA THR A 350 -28.26 -3.78 -11.76
C THR A 350 -27.18 -4.20 -12.76
N GLY A 351 -26.04 -4.73 -12.28
CA GLY A 351 -24.85 -4.94 -13.09
C GLY A 351 -24.15 -3.63 -13.48
N LYS A 352 -24.55 -2.49 -12.92
CA LYS A 352 -24.09 -1.14 -13.32
C LYS A 352 -23.57 -0.36 -12.12
N ALA A 353 -22.56 0.48 -12.34
CA ALA A 353 -22.04 1.34 -11.28
C ALA A 353 -23.12 2.28 -10.69
N PRO A 354 -23.05 2.65 -9.40
CA PRO A 354 -23.97 3.60 -8.78
C PRO A 354 -24.02 4.93 -9.54
N PHE A 355 -25.17 5.62 -9.43
CA PHE A 355 -25.48 6.80 -10.25
C PHE A 355 -25.37 6.52 -11.75
N MET A 356 -25.96 5.40 -12.20
CA MET A 356 -25.95 4.93 -13.58
C MET A 356 -26.62 5.90 -14.56
N GLU A 357 -27.52 6.75 -14.06
CA GLU A 357 -28.14 7.88 -14.75
C GLU A 357 -27.14 9.01 -15.10
N HIS A 358 -25.96 9.00 -14.48
CA HIS A 358 -24.93 10.01 -14.67
C HIS A 358 -23.70 9.42 -15.38
N LEU A 359 -23.52 9.83 -16.63
CA LEU A 359 -22.40 9.39 -17.48
C LEU A 359 -21.04 9.97 -17.06
N ARG A 360 -21.02 11.11 -16.34
CA ARG A 360 -19.79 11.82 -15.99
C ARG A 360 -19.57 11.80 -14.49
N ASP A 361 -18.38 11.40 -14.10
CA ASP A 361 -17.95 11.37 -12.70
C ASP A 361 -18.00 12.75 -12.02
N THR A 362 -17.79 13.83 -12.77
CA THR A 362 -17.98 15.19 -12.24
C THR A 362 -19.43 15.48 -11.86
N VAL A 363 -20.41 14.95 -12.60
CA VAL A 363 -21.83 15.09 -12.28
C VAL A 363 -22.19 14.19 -11.10
N VAL A 364 -21.65 12.97 -11.05
CA VAL A 364 -21.81 12.07 -9.90
C VAL A 364 -21.29 12.73 -8.64
N MET A 365 -20.07 13.26 -8.67
CA MET A 365 -19.46 13.97 -7.55
C MET A 365 -20.33 15.13 -7.08
N MET A 366 -20.83 15.97 -7.99
CA MET A 366 -21.74 17.06 -7.65
C MET A 366 -23.05 16.55 -7.04
N SER A 367 -23.60 15.44 -7.55
CA SER A 367 -24.79 14.80 -6.97
C SER A 367 -24.53 14.28 -5.55
N ILE A 368 -23.39 13.62 -5.31
CA ILE A 368 -22.98 13.14 -3.97
C ILE A 368 -22.78 14.34 -3.02
N MET A 369 -22.09 15.39 -3.44
CA MET A 369 -21.90 16.61 -2.64
C MET A 369 -23.22 17.32 -2.34
N GLN A 370 -24.19 17.24 -3.26
CA GLN A 370 -25.57 17.70 -3.05
C GLN A 370 -26.41 16.71 -2.23
N LYS A 371 -25.80 15.67 -1.67
CA LYS A 371 -26.44 14.64 -0.84
C LYS A 371 -27.58 13.90 -1.57
N LYS A 372 -27.50 13.81 -2.89
CA LYS A 372 -28.39 12.97 -3.70
C LYS A 372 -27.99 11.50 -3.56
N ILE A 373 -28.95 10.63 -3.78
CA ILE A 373 -28.78 9.17 -3.77
C ILE A 373 -29.01 8.62 -5.20
N PRO A 374 -28.53 7.42 -5.52
CA PRO A 374 -28.82 6.78 -6.80
C PRO A 374 -30.32 6.64 -7.07
N GLU A 375 -30.73 6.79 -8.33
CA GLU A 375 -32.12 6.53 -8.74
C GLU A 375 -32.48 5.04 -8.66
N ARG A 376 -33.75 4.74 -8.32
CA ARG A 376 -34.24 3.36 -8.35
C ARG A 376 -34.26 2.88 -9.81
N PRO A 377 -33.74 1.69 -10.13
CA PRO A 377 -33.82 1.15 -11.48
C PRO A 377 -35.27 1.10 -11.99
N ALA A 378 -35.47 1.43 -13.27
CA ALA A 378 -36.78 1.34 -13.91
C ALA A 378 -37.15 -0.10 -14.28
N ASP A 379 -36.14 -0.94 -14.54
CA ASP A 379 -36.31 -2.37 -14.80
C ASP A 379 -36.69 -3.10 -13.51
N ASP A 380 -37.60 -4.08 -13.61
CA ASP A 380 -37.99 -4.90 -12.48
C ASP A 380 -36.90 -5.93 -12.17
N HIS A 381 -36.31 -5.81 -10.97
CA HIS A 381 -35.29 -6.70 -10.43
C HIS A 381 -35.79 -7.44 -9.17
N SER A 382 -37.10 -7.51 -8.97
CA SER A 382 -37.71 -8.18 -7.82
C SER A 382 -37.42 -9.69 -7.82
N ASP A 383 -37.26 -10.29 -9.00
CA ASP A 383 -36.91 -11.70 -9.21
C ASP A 383 -35.54 -12.08 -8.65
N VAL A 384 -34.58 -11.15 -8.69
CA VAL A 384 -33.23 -11.31 -8.13
C VAL A 384 -33.07 -10.71 -6.72
N GLY A 385 -34.15 -10.14 -6.16
CA GLY A 385 -34.25 -9.73 -4.76
C GLY A 385 -34.34 -8.22 -4.48
N LEU A 386 -34.41 -7.35 -5.48
CA LEU A 386 -34.54 -5.89 -5.30
C LEU A 386 -36.01 -5.47 -5.12
N ASP A 387 -36.63 -5.95 -4.04
CA ASP A 387 -37.99 -5.52 -3.66
C ASP A 387 -38.01 -4.19 -2.89
N ASP A 388 -39.21 -3.73 -2.50
CA ASP A 388 -39.40 -2.47 -1.76
C ASP A 388 -38.71 -2.46 -0.40
N SER A 389 -38.59 -3.62 0.24
CA SER A 389 -37.88 -3.76 1.51
C SER A 389 -36.38 -3.57 1.29
N MET A 390 -35.80 -4.21 0.26
CA MET A 390 -34.38 -4.07 -0.07
C MET A 390 -34.03 -2.65 -0.49
N TRP A 391 -34.89 -2.02 -1.30
CA TRP A 391 -34.73 -0.61 -1.68
C TRP A 391 -34.78 0.31 -0.46
N THR A 392 -35.65 0.04 0.52
CA THR A 392 -35.72 0.81 1.75
C THR A 392 -34.44 0.68 2.59
N THR A 393 -33.89 -0.53 2.72
CA THR A 393 -32.61 -0.77 3.38
C THR A 393 -31.46 -0.03 2.68
N MET A 394 -31.42 -0.02 1.35
CA MET A 394 -30.40 0.74 0.59
C MET A 394 -30.51 2.25 0.84
N ARG A 395 -31.74 2.80 0.87
CA ARG A 395 -31.96 4.22 1.22
C ARG A 395 -31.53 4.56 2.64
N GLN A 396 -31.62 3.62 3.58
CA GLN A 396 -31.09 3.80 4.94
C GLN A 396 -29.55 3.83 4.94
N CYS A 397 -28.90 3.01 4.11
CA CYS A 397 -27.44 3.05 3.95
C CYS A 397 -26.95 4.39 3.38
N TRP A 398 -27.75 5.04 2.54
CA TRP A 398 -27.42 6.33 1.93
C TRP A 398 -27.91 7.57 2.70
N GLN A 399 -28.25 7.43 3.98
CA GLN A 399 -28.58 8.59 4.81
C GLN A 399 -27.43 9.61 4.81
N SER A 400 -27.79 10.89 4.65
CA SER A 400 -26.83 11.99 4.59
C SER A 400 -26.07 12.17 5.89
N ASP A 401 -26.77 12.01 7.02
CA ASP A 401 -26.15 11.93 8.34
C ASP A 401 -25.57 10.52 8.51
N PRO A 402 -24.24 10.36 8.66
CA PRO A 402 -23.61 9.07 8.83
C PRO A 402 -24.11 8.29 10.05
N THR A 403 -24.60 8.97 11.09
CA THR A 403 -25.09 8.35 12.33
C THR A 403 -26.48 7.73 12.21
N LEU A 404 -27.25 8.15 11.19
CA LEU A 404 -28.58 7.61 10.90
C LEU A 404 -28.54 6.37 9.98
N ARG A 405 -27.35 6.01 9.48
CA ARG A 405 -27.15 4.78 8.69
C ARG A 405 -27.26 3.56 9.61
N PRO A 406 -27.75 2.42 9.10
CA PRO A 406 -27.84 1.21 9.90
C PRO A 406 -26.46 0.75 10.35
N THR A 407 -26.39 0.10 11.51
CA THR A 407 -25.17 -0.62 11.91
C THR A 407 -25.00 -1.86 11.04
N VAL A 408 -23.75 -2.35 10.94
CA VAL A 408 -23.49 -3.59 10.19
C VAL A 408 -24.26 -4.78 10.76
N GLY A 409 -24.45 -4.84 12.10
CA GLY A 409 -25.26 -5.89 12.73
C GLY A 409 -26.74 -5.86 12.29
N GLN A 410 -27.32 -4.67 12.16
CA GLN A 410 -28.69 -4.53 11.61
C GLN A 410 -28.79 -5.03 10.17
N LEU A 411 -27.74 -4.82 9.37
CA LEU A 411 -27.67 -5.38 8.00
C LEU A 411 -27.52 -6.90 8.04
N VAL A 412 -26.64 -7.45 8.88
CA VAL A 412 -26.49 -8.90 9.06
C VAL A 412 -27.82 -9.56 9.41
N ASP A 413 -28.55 -9.01 10.40
CA ASP A 413 -29.88 -9.51 10.78
C ASP A 413 -30.87 -9.47 9.61
N TYR A 414 -30.89 -8.36 8.87
CA TYR A 414 -31.75 -8.17 7.71
C TYR A 414 -31.49 -9.21 6.61
N PHE A 415 -30.23 -9.42 6.24
CA PHE A 415 -29.86 -10.36 5.18
C PHE A 415 -30.02 -11.83 5.63
N ASN A 416 -29.71 -12.15 6.88
CA ASN A 416 -29.90 -13.49 7.43
C ASN A 416 -31.38 -13.91 7.45
N CYS A 417 -32.29 -12.98 7.75
CA CYS A 417 -33.73 -13.25 7.67
C CYS A 417 -34.23 -13.50 6.24
N ARG A 418 -33.52 -13.01 5.23
CA ARG A 418 -33.94 -13.05 3.81
C ARG A 418 -33.24 -14.11 2.96
N LYS A 419 -32.11 -14.67 3.40
CA LYS A 419 -31.34 -15.63 2.58
C LYS A 419 -31.99 -17.01 2.42
N GLY A 420 -33.06 -17.31 3.17
CA GLY A 420 -33.75 -18.61 3.13
C GLY A 420 -32.94 -19.76 3.76
N ALA A 421 -33.52 -20.97 3.80
CA ALA A 421 -32.94 -22.16 4.46
C ALA A 421 -31.84 -22.88 3.65
N ASP A 422 -31.26 -22.24 2.64
CA ASP A 422 -30.18 -22.86 1.85
C ASP A 422 -28.87 -22.83 2.67
N THR A 423 -28.77 -23.75 3.62
CA THR A 423 -27.58 -23.98 4.43
C THR A 423 -26.56 -24.70 3.58
N ARG A 424 -25.89 -23.96 2.69
CA ARG A 424 -24.60 -24.40 2.17
C ARG A 424 -23.71 -24.64 3.39
N GLY A 425 -23.31 -25.90 3.59
CA GLY A 425 -22.33 -26.25 4.59
C GLY A 425 -21.09 -25.42 4.31
N LEU A 426 -20.81 -24.46 5.18
CA LEU A 426 -19.52 -23.78 5.20
C LEU A 426 -18.49 -24.88 5.42
N SER A 427 -17.90 -25.36 4.33
CA SER A 427 -16.68 -26.14 4.41
C SER A 427 -15.62 -25.15 4.85
N ILE A 428 -15.42 -25.06 6.17
CA ILE A 428 -14.38 -24.25 6.83
C ILE A 428 -12.99 -24.73 6.41
N THR A 429 -12.89 -25.88 5.75
CA THR A 429 -11.67 -26.42 5.14
C THR A 429 -11.42 -25.79 3.77
N TYR A 430 -11.30 -24.46 3.70
CA TYR A 430 -10.11 -24.01 2.99
C TYR A 430 -9.00 -24.27 3.99
N ASP A 431 -8.23 -25.33 3.76
CA ASP A 431 -6.92 -25.48 4.38
C ASP A 431 -6.12 -24.24 3.99
N LEU A 432 -6.28 -23.15 4.75
CA LEU A 432 -5.30 -22.09 4.82
C LEU A 432 -3.99 -22.85 5.00
N PRO A 433 -3.07 -22.81 4.01
CA PRO A 433 -1.83 -23.59 4.09
C PRO A 433 -1.26 -23.27 5.46
N LYS A 434 -1.05 -24.30 6.33
CA LYS A 434 -0.74 -24.16 7.77
C LYS A 434 -0.02 -22.85 7.97
N GLY A 435 -0.76 -21.82 8.40
CA GLY A 435 -0.36 -20.43 8.15
C GLY A 435 1.08 -20.25 8.57
N VAL A 436 1.93 -19.72 7.68
CA VAL A 436 3.36 -19.54 8.00
C VAL A 436 3.43 -18.84 9.36
N GLN A 437 3.98 -19.51 10.36
CA GLN A 437 4.07 -18.99 11.71
C GLN A 437 5.32 -18.14 11.80
N ALA A 438 5.19 -16.95 12.40
CA ALA A 438 6.35 -16.17 12.76
C ALA A 438 7.20 -16.95 13.77
N SER A 439 8.49 -16.94 13.51
CA SER A 439 9.53 -17.56 14.33
C SER A 439 10.65 -16.55 14.48
N LEU A 440 11.45 -16.71 15.53
CA LEU A 440 12.68 -15.94 15.77
C LEU A 440 13.94 -16.78 15.51
N SER A 441 13.80 -17.90 14.82
CA SER A 441 14.88 -18.83 14.47
C SER A 441 15.98 -18.19 13.62
N GLN A 442 15.65 -17.18 12.81
CA GLN A 442 16.59 -16.36 12.04
C GLN A 442 17.55 -15.56 12.92
N TYR A 443 17.22 -15.36 14.20
CA TYR A 443 18.08 -14.71 15.19
C TYR A 443 18.73 -15.72 16.15
N GLY A 444 18.93 -16.96 15.69
CA GLY A 444 19.49 -18.06 16.47
C GLY A 444 18.43 -19.05 16.95
N PHE A 445 18.86 -20.27 17.27
CA PHE A 445 18.03 -21.40 17.70
C PHE A 445 16.97 -21.83 16.66
N PRO A 446 17.37 -22.56 15.60
CA PRO A 446 16.44 -23.09 14.61
C PRO A 446 15.46 -24.08 15.26
N GLU A 447 14.25 -24.17 14.73
CA GLU A 447 13.18 -25.03 15.28
C GLU A 447 13.60 -26.50 15.41
N SER A 448 14.46 -26.99 14.51
CA SER A 448 15.06 -28.33 14.57
C SER A 448 15.86 -28.58 15.84
N SER A 449 16.45 -27.54 16.44
CA SER A 449 17.22 -27.67 17.68
C SER A 449 16.33 -27.92 18.89
N PHE A 450 15.05 -27.54 18.87
CA PHE A 450 14.11 -27.85 19.96
C PHE A 450 13.64 -29.31 19.94
N SER A 451 13.51 -29.92 18.75
CA SER A 451 13.24 -31.36 18.63
C SER A 451 14.41 -32.23 19.10
N GLU A 452 15.66 -31.79 18.91
CA GLU A 452 16.83 -32.55 19.37
C GLU A 452 17.02 -32.52 20.90
N ILE A 453 16.55 -31.46 21.57
CA ILE A 453 16.62 -31.32 23.03
C ILE A 453 15.55 -32.17 23.73
N SER A 454 14.31 -32.15 23.22
CA SER A 454 13.20 -32.95 23.77
C SER A 454 13.40 -34.48 23.66
N HIS A 455 14.18 -34.94 22.66
CA HIS A 455 14.57 -36.34 22.56
C HIS A 455 15.69 -36.76 23.50
N ARG A 456 16.44 -35.82 24.10
CA ARG A 456 17.49 -36.14 25.10
C ARG A 456 16.93 -36.22 26.52
N ASP A 457 15.95 -35.38 26.87
CA ASP A 457 15.31 -35.38 28.19
C ASP A 457 14.45 -36.62 28.48
N SER A 458 14.05 -37.38 27.46
CA SER A 458 13.34 -38.66 27.65
C SER A 458 14.25 -39.82 28.08
N SER A 459 15.57 -39.61 28.16
CA SER A 459 16.56 -40.63 28.54
C SER A 459 17.26 -40.42 29.89
N GLU A 460 17.01 -39.31 30.61
CA GLU A 460 17.57 -39.07 31.96
C GLU A 460 16.47 -38.85 33.01
N GLN A 461 15.81 -39.94 33.42
CA GLN A 461 15.05 -39.96 34.68
C GLN A 461 15.99 -40.09 35.88
N HIS A 462 16.56 -38.98 36.39
CA HIS A 462 16.97 -38.83 37.80
C HIS A 462 17.60 -37.46 38.10
N VAL A 463 16.82 -36.42 38.45
CA VAL A 463 17.21 -35.44 39.48
C VAL A 463 15.95 -34.73 40.02
N GLN A 464 15.30 -35.30 41.04
CA GLN A 464 14.27 -34.63 41.83
C GLN A 464 14.64 -34.70 43.32
N SER A 465 15.79 -34.11 43.71
CA SER A 465 16.17 -34.07 45.14
C SER A 465 17.13 -32.95 45.57
N LEU A 466 17.22 -31.82 44.88
CA LEU A 466 18.19 -30.75 45.27
C LEU A 466 17.58 -29.35 45.49
N PHE A 467 16.25 -29.21 45.57
CA PHE A 467 15.62 -27.89 45.75
C PHE A 467 14.99 -27.62 47.13
N ASP A 468 15.12 -28.52 48.12
CA ASP A 468 14.44 -28.36 49.41
C ASP A 468 15.31 -27.87 50.60
N ASP A 469 16.59 -27.51 50.41
CA ASP A 469 17.49 -27.19 51.55
C ASP A 469 17.97 -25.73 51.65
N ALA A 470 17.26 -24.75 51.08
CA ALA A 470 17.64 -23.33 51.19
C ALA A 470 16.59 -22.39 51.80
N VAL A 471 15.65 -22.91 52.61
CA VAL A 471 14.72 -22.07 53.39
C VAL A 471 14.66 -22.51 54.86
N ALA A 472 15.58 -22.00 55.67
CA ALA A 472 15.42 -21.88 57.13
C ALA A 472 16.21 -20.64 57.64
N GLN A 473 15.51 -19.76 58.34
CA GLN A 473 15.91 -18.42 58.84
C GLN A 473 16.91 -18.46 60.05
N PRO A 474 17.19 -17.40 60.88
CA PRO A 474 16.76 -15.96 60.88
C PRO A 474 17.77 -14.87 61.43
N HIS A 475 17.32 -13.59 61.31
CA HIS A 475 17.47 -12.39 62.19
C HIS A 475 18.82 -11.69 62.51
N GLY A 476 18.80 -10.34 62.50
CA GLY A 476 19.65 -9.49 63.36
C GLY A 476 19.80 -8.00 62.96
N ASP A 477 19.08 -7.10 63.64
CA ASP A 477 19.08 -5.62 63.54
C ASP A 477 20.40 -4.91 63.95
N THR A 478 20.64 -3.66 63.46
CA THR A 478 20.62 -2.38 64.25
C THR A 478 21.47 -1.21 63.66
N SER A 479 20.78 -0.06 63.50
CA SER A 479 21.14 1.35 63.76
C SER A 479 22.44 2.06 63.29
N SER A 480 22.23 3.12 62.49
CA SER A 480 22.74 4.52 62.56
C SER A 480 24.12 4.88 63.13
N HIS A 481 24.91 5.69 62.40
CA HIS A 481 25.34 7.05 62.78
C HIS A 481 26.29 7.73 61.76
N SER A 482 25.88 8.96 61.38
CA SER A 482 26.63 10.21 61.13
C SER A 482 28.10 10.22 60.63
N GLY A 483 28.35 11.13 59.67
CA GLY A 483 29.37 12.16 59.86
C GLY A 483 30.29 12.54 58.68
N ARG A 484 30.08 13.78 58.18
CA ARG A 484 31.08 14.75 57.63
C ARG A 484 31.70 14.44 56.24
N SER A 485 31.99 15.38 55.34
CA SER A 485 31.78 16.84 55.21
C SER A 485 32.30 17.30 53.83
N PHE A 486 31.52 18.13 53.12
CA PHE A 486 31.77 19.26 52.19
C PHE A 486 33.20 19.71 51.76
N PRO A 487 33.36 20.65 50.76
CA PRO A 487 32.47 21.12 49.68
C PRO A 487 33.19 21.28 48.31
N VAL A 488 32.49 21.73 47.24
CA VAL A 488 32.72 23.02 46.52
C VAL A 488 31.56 23.25 45.55
N ALA A 489 31.07 24.50 45.51
CA ALA A 489 30.00 25.00 44.64
C ALA A 489 30.46 26.28 43.92
N LEU A 490 29.89 26.47 42.73
CA LEU A 490 29.60 27.70 41.94
C LEU A 490 30.70 28.67 41.44
N GLU A 491 30.64 28.85 40.11
CA GLU A 491 30.62 30.10 39.30
C GLU A 491 31.77 31.11 39.38
N ASP A 492 32.32 31.47 38.21
CA ASP A 492 32.05 32.81 37.69
C ASP A 492 32.30 32.97 36.17
N MET A 493 31.50 33.86 35.59
CA MET A 493 31.38 34.21 34.17
C MET A 493 32.60 34.98 33.63
N THR A 494 32.86 34.85 32.33
CA THR A 494 33.22 35.98 31.44
C THR A 494 33.12 35.57 29.95
N THR A 495 32.27 36.28 29.21
CA THR A 495 32.28 36.44 27.74
C THR A 495 33.53 37.23 27.30
N PRO A 496 33.95 37.34 26.00
CA PRO A 496 33.08 37.43 24.82
C PRO A 496 33.58 36.91 23.44
N ASP A 497 32.61 36.94 22.52
CA ASP A 497 32.68 37.37 21.12
C ASP A 497 32.83 36.40 19.94
N MET A 498 32.05 36.78 18.93
CA MET A 498 31.69 36.12 17.68
C MET A 498 32.87 35.94 16.71
N HIS A 499 32.85 34.84 15.95
CA HIS A 499 32.94 34.89 14.48
C HIS A 499 32.71 33.50 13.84
N TYR A 500 31.61 33.39 13.09
CA TYR A 500 31.36 32.31 12.14
C TYR A 500 32.06 32.62 10.81
N LYS A 501 33.03 31.79 10.40
CA LYS A 501 33.46 31.62 9.00
C LYS A 501 33.82 30.16 8.75
N GLY A 502 33.06 29.53 7.86
CA GLY A 502 33.23 28.14 7.45
C GLY A 502 34.35 27.92 6.44
N LYS A 503 34.78 26.65 6.36
CA LYS A 503 35.51 25.89 5.32
C LYS A 503 36.03 24.62 6.02
N ALA A 504 36.13 23.43 5.46
CA ALA A 504 35.84 22.87 4.15
C ALA A 504 35.90 21.34 4.35
N LEU A 505 35.04 20.56 3.69
CA LEU A 505 35.23 19.12 3.53
C LEU A 505 35.45 18.82 2.05
N ARG A 506 36.40 17.92 1.81
CA ARG A 506 37.21 17.76 0.60
C ARG A 506 36.40 17.22 -0.57
N VAL A 507 36.60 17.86 -1.72
CA VAL A 507 36.27 17.37 -3.06
C VAL A 507 37.28 16.29 -3.42
N ASN A 508 36.82 15.06 -3.67
CA ASN A 508 37.48 14.05 -4.50
C ASN A 508 36.54 12.84 -4.63
N GLU A 509 35.44 12.98 -5.39
CA GLU A 509 34.64 11.83 -5.86
C GLU A 509 33.64 12.17 -7.00
N ILE A 510 33.82 13.29 -7.73
CA ILE A 510 32.87 13.72 -8.80
C ILE A 510 33.47 13.66 -10.23
N GLU A 511 34.73 13.28 -10.41
CA GLU A 511 35.36 13.28 -11.74
C GLU A 511 35.43 11.91 -12.43
N THR A 512 34.35 11.12 -12.42
CA THR A 512 34.31 9.87 -13.21
C THR A 512 33.00 9.53 -13.91
N GLN A 513 32.14 10.53 -14.20
CA GLN A 513 31.01 10.36 -15.12
C GLN A 513 30.76 11.55 -16.07
N ALA A 514 31.76 12.40 -16.31
CA ALA A 514 31.66 13.50 -17.26
C ALA A 514 32.30 13.15 -18.61
N SER A 515 31.82 12.12 -19.31
CA SER A 515 32.18 11.91 -20.72
C SER A 515 31.14 11.04 -21.47
N GLN A 516 29.98 11.62 -21.82
CA GLN A 516 29.12 11.31 -22.99
C GLN A 516 27.63 11.71 -22.86
N VAL A 517 27.25 12.61 -21.96
CA VAL A 517 25.88 13.19 -21.95
C VAL A 517 25.91 14.52 -22.70
N LYS A 518 25.22 14.60 -23.86
CA LYS A 518 24.93 15.90 -24.49
C LYS A 518 24.27 16.81 -23.43
N SER A 519 24.77 18.03 -23.27
CA SER A 519 24.21 19.01 -22.33
C SER A 519 22.71 19.17 -22.56
N TYR A 520 21.90 19.27 -21.50
CA TYR A 520 20.44 19.47 -21.62
C TYR A 520 20.09 20.70 -22.49
N ARG A 521 20.99 21.70 -22.54
CA ARG A 521 20.87 22.89 -23.38
C ARG A 521 20.74 22.58 -24.87
N ASP A 522 21.26 21.44 -25.33
CA ASP A 522 21.20 21.03 -26.74
C ASP A 522 20.00 20.14 -27.05
N ARG A 523 19.22 19.76 -26.02
CA ARG A 523 18.17 18.73 -26.09
C ARG A 523 16.77 19.23 -25.77
N VAL A 524 16.64 20.41 -25.17
CA VAL A 524 15.34 21.02 -24.87
C VAL A 524 15.27 22.40 -25.52
N SER A 525 14.20 22.66 -26.27
CA SER A 525 14.01 23.94 -26.96
C SER A 525 12.58 24.47 -26.79
N LEU A 526 12.42 25.78 -26.92
CA LEU A 526 11.13 26.45 -27.00
C LEU A 526 10.92 26.96 -28.42
N CYS A 527 9.80 26.61 -29.02
CA CYS A 527 9.36 27.09 -30.33
C CYS A 527 8.06 27.88 -30.17
N PHE A 528 7.90 28.95 -30.96
CA PHE A 528 6.74 29.81 -30.89
C PHE A 528 5.97 29.76 -32.21
N GLY A 529 4.75 29.23 -32.18
CA GLY A 529 3.92 29.18 -33.37
C GLY A 529 2.98 27.98 -33.43
N ASP A 530 2.67 27.59 -34.67
CA ASP A 530 1.74 26.52 -34.99
C ASP A 530 2.49 25.18 -35.08
N ILE A 531 2.20 24.29 -34.13
CA ILE A 531 2.84 22.97 -34.03
C ILE A 531 2.63 22.12 -35.29
N THR A 532 1.59 22.38 -36.09
CA THR A 532 1.33 21.65 -37.34
C THR A 532 2.33 21.95 -38.46
N ARG A 533 3.19 22.97 -38.29
CA ARG A 533 4.23 23.35 -39.25
C ARG A 533 5.62 22.88 -38.82
N LEU A 534 5.73 22.25 -37.65
CA LEU A 534 6.99 21.92 -37.03
C LEU A 534 7.57 20.62 -37.60
N LYS A 535 8.79 20.70 -38.14
CA LYS A 535 9.49 19.54 -38.68
C LYS A 535 10.17 18.76 -37.56
N THR A 536 9.53 17.70 -37.10
CA THR A 536 10.01 16.83 -36.01
C THR A 536 9.61 15.38 -36.29
N ASP A 537 10.15 14.40 -35.57
CA ASP A 537 9.76 13.01 -35.78
C ASP A 537 8.30 12.78 -35.33
N VAL A 538 7.90 13.34 -34.19
CA VAL A 538 6.54 13.19 -33.67
C VAL A 538 6.04 14.47 -32.99
N ILE A 539 4.78 14.82 -33.24
CA ILE A 539 4.09 15.89 -32.51
C ILE A 539 3.08 15.30 -31.54
N VAL A 540 2.78 16.03 -30.47
CA VAL A 540 1.75 15.66 -29.49
C VAL A 540 0.48 16.47 -29.72
N ASN A 541 -0.65 15.79 -29.79
CA ASN A 541 -1.99 16.36 -29.93
C ASN A 541 -2.83 16.08 -28.67
N PRO A 542 -3.07 17.08 -27.81
CA PRO A 542 -3.97 16.96 -26.67
C PRO A 542 -5.43 16.88 -27.12
N ILE A 543 -6.09 15.78 -26.78
CA ILE A 543 -7.48 15.52 -27.17
C ILE A 543 -8.45 15.58 -25.98
N ASN A 544 -9.74 15.77 -26.27
CA ASN A 544 -10.82 15.71 -25.29
C ASN A 544 -11.52 14.36 -25.36
N ARG A 545 -11.92 13.81 -24.20
CA ARG A 545 -12.78 12.62 -24.17
C ARG A 545 -14.17 12.96 -24.68
N ILE A 546 -14.67 12.19 -25.65
CA ILE A 546 -16.06 12.27 -26.12
C ILE A 546 -16.82 11.12 -25.48
N HIS A 547 -18.00 11.41 -24.93
CA HIS A 547 -18.82 10.45 -24.20
C HIS A 547 -19.86 9.85 -25.15
N GLY A 548 -19.96 8.52 -25.23
CA GLY A 548 -21.14 7.84 -25.80
C GLY A 548 -20.97 7.09 -27.13
N ALA A 549 -19.79 7.06 -27.74
CA ALA A 549 -19.48 6.17 -28.87
C ALA A 549 -18.17 5.45 -28.57
N GLY A 550 -18.09 4.14 -28.84
CA GLY A 550 -16.89 3.31 -28.59
C GLY A 550 -15.64 3.68 -29.40
N ASN A 551 -15.56 4.90 -29.96
CA ASN A 551 -14.46 5.38 -30.77
C ASN A 551 -13.95 6.72 -30.23
N LEU A 552 -12.63 6.81 -30.06
CA LEU A 552 -11.94 7.94 -29.43
C LEU A 552 -11.98 9.28 -30.19
N PHE A 553 -12.44 9.34 -31.44
CA PHE A 553 -12.11 10.44 -32.32
C PHE A 553 -13.32 10.99 -33.07
N GLU A 554 -13.96 11.99 -32.47
CA GLU A 554 -14.53 13.06 -33.29
C GLU A 554 -13.58 14.25 -33.22
N ILE A 555 -13.50 14.97 -34.34
CA ILE A 555 -12.68 16.17 -34.45
C ILE A 555 -13.10 17.15 -33.34
N GLY A 556 -12.14 17.62 -32.55
CA GLY A 556 -12.34 18.61 -31.51
C GLY A 556 -13.09 19.84 -32.00
N ARG A 557 -13.73 20.57 -31.07
CA ARG A 557 -14.52 21.77 -31.40
C ARG A 557 -13.67 22.77 -32.18
N LYS A 558 -14.30 23.50 -33.10
CA LYS A 558 -13.66 24.59 -33.87
C LYS A 558 -12.91 25.53 -32.91
N GLY A 559 -11.62 25.76 -33.16
CA GLY A 559 -10.75 26.59 -32.33
C GLY A 559 -9.93 25.82 -31.29
N THR A 560 -10.10 24.49 -31.15
CA THR A 560 -9.18 23.65 -30.36
C THR A 560 -7.96 23.23 -31.19
N LEU A 561 -6.84 22.95 -30.51
CA LEU A 561 -5.63 22.43 -31.18
C LEU A 561 -5.91 21.13 -31.93
N ASP A 562 -6.70 20.23 -31.35
CA ASP A 562 -7.12 18.99 -32.01
C ASP A 562 -7.83 19.24 -33.35
N ASN A 563 -8.71 20.24 -33.41
CA ASN A 563 -9.35 20.65 -34.66
C ASN A 563 -8.32 21.13 -35.71
N ILE A 564 -7.29 21.85 -35.27
CA ILE A 564 -6.22 22.38 -36.13
C ILE A 564 -5.36 21.23 -36.67
N VAL A 565 -4.96 20.29 -35.81
CA VAL A 565 -4.19 19.09 -36.19
C VAL A 565 -4.96 18.25 -37.20
N HIS A 566 -6.25 17.98 -36.96
CA HIS A 566 -7.09 17.23 -37.90
C HIS A 566 -7.25 17.93 -39.27
N ARG A 567 -7.41 19.26 -39.30
CA ARG A 567 -7.48 20.00 -40.57
C ARG A 567 -6.17 19.94 -41.34
N ALA A 568 -5.04 20.05 -40.64
CA ALA A 568 -3.72 20.08 -41.26
C ALA A 568 -3.25 18.69 -41.72
N ALA A 569 -3.52 17.63 -40.94
CA ALA A 569 -3.19 16.24 -41.29
C ALA A 569 -4.05 15.70 -42.44
N GLY A 570 -5.28 16.19 -42.58
CA GLY A 570 -6.24 15.73 -43.60
C GLY A 570 -7.14 14.57 -43.14
N PRO A 571 -8.07 14.13 -43.98
CA PRO A 571 -9.15 13.21 -43.59
C PRO A 571 -8.65 11.82 -43.16
N GLY A 572 -7.51 11.36 -43.70
CA GLY A 572 -6.96 10.05 -43.36
C GLY A 572 -6.64 9.89 -41.87
N LEU A 573 -6.30 11.00 -41.17
CA LEU A 573 -6.09 10.97 -39.73
C LEU A 573 -7.34 10.49 -39.00
N LEU A 574 -8.51 11.02 -39.34
CA LEU A 574 -9.77 10.65 -38.69
C LEU A 574 -10.10 9.17 -38.88
N ASP A 575 -9.77 8.59 -40.02
CA ASP A 575 -10.04 7.19 -40.31
C ASP A 575 -9.14 6.24 -39.51
N GLU A 576 -7.85 6.52 -39.39
CA GLU A 576 -6.95 5.73 -38.53
C GLU A 576 -7.29 5.90 -37.06
N CYS A 577 -7.56 7.13 -36.65
CA CYS A 577 -8.09 7.46 -35.34
C CYS A 577 -9.27 6.54 -34.94
N ARG A 578 -10.29 6.38 -35.79
CA ARG A 578 -11.45 5.48 -35.50
C ARG A 578 -11.07 4.03 -35.17
N THR A 579 -9.85 3.58 -35.49
CA THR A 579 -9.36 2.23 -35.18
C THR A 579 -8.67 2.09 -33.81
N LEU A 580 -8.32 3.19 -33.13
CA LEU A 580 -7.42 3.18 -31.96
C LEU A 580 -8.10 2.93 -30.59
N GLY A 581 -9.33 2.40 -30.58
CA GLY A 581 -10.03 1.96 -29.37
C GLY A 581 -10.27 3.08 -28.34
N VAL A 582 -10.41 2.71 -27.06
CA VAL A 582 -10.59 3.66 -25.93
C VAL A 582 -9.23 4.03 -25.32
N CYS A 583 -9.11 5.26 -24.79
CA CYS A 583 -7.91 5.86 -24.21
C CYS A 583 -8.34 6.72 -23.03
N ASN A 584 -7.80 6.43 -21.85
CA ASN A 584 -8.16 7.11 -20.61
C ASN A 584 -7.28 8.35 -20.38
N THR A 585 -7.65 9.17 -19.40
CA THR A 585 -6.82 10.30 -18.95
C THR A 585 -5.43 9.80 -18.55
N GLY A 586 -4.37 10.48 -18.98
CA GLY A 586 -2.99 10.06 -18.74
C GLY A 586 -2.44 9.03 -19.74
N GLU A 587 -3.29 8.43 -20.58
CA GLU A 587 -2.86 7.54 -21.66
C GLU A 587 -2.69 8.27 -22.99
N ALA A 588 -1.94 7.65 -23.90
CA ALA A 588 -1.72 8.14 -25.24
C ALA A 588 -1.87 7.02 -26.30
N ARG A 589 -2.16 7.42 -27.54
CA ARG A 589 -2.21 6.56 -28.75
C ARG A 589 -1.45 7.22 -29.89
N ILE A 590 -0.97 6.46 -30.85
CA ILE A 590 -0.15 6.98 -31.95
C ILE A 590 -0.76 6.68 -33.32
N THR A 591 -0.69 7.66 -34.22
CA THR A 591 -1.13 7.57 -35.63
C THR A 591 0.02 8.00 -36.55
N LYS A 592 -0.19 7.88 -37.87
CA LYS A 592 0.70 8.49 -38.88
C LYS A 592 0.57 10.01 -38.91
N GLY A 593 1.60 10.70 -39.39
CA GLY A 593 1.61 12.16 -39.54
C GLY A 593 0.72 12.70 -40.67
N TYR A 594 0.37 11.86 -41.65
CA TYR A 594 -0.35 12.26 -42.88
C TYR A 594 0.29 13.47 -43.57
N ASN A 595 -0.46 14.56 -43.77
CA ASN A 595 0.02 15.76 -44.43
C ASN A 595 0.89 16.66 -43.54
N LEU A 596 1.10 16.30 -42.26
CA LEU A 596 1.95 17.06 -41.36
C LEU A 596 3.43 16.79 -41.63
N PRO A 597 4.34 17.75 -41.35
CA PRO A 597 5.78 17.59 -41.50
C PRO A 597 6.40 16.74 -40.36
N CYS A 598 5.72 15.69 -39.91
CA CYS A 598 6.18 14.72 -38.91
C CYS A 598 5.88 13.27 -39.34
N LYS A 599 6.57 12.30 -38.74
CA LYS A 599 6.35 10.87 -39.05
C LYS A 599 5.05 10.35 -38.41
N SER A 600 4.77 10.79 -37.19
CA SER A 600 3.61 10.37 -36.40
C SER A 600 2.99 11.50 -35.57
N ILE A 601 1.79 11.25 -35.06
CA ILE A 601 1.08 12.09 -34.10
C ILE A 601 0.77 11.24 -32.88
N ILE A 602 1.15 11.70 -31.68
CA ILE A 602 0.73 11.09 -30.42
C ILE A 602 -0.48 11.85 -29.89
N HIS A 603 -1.61 11.17 -29.78
CA HIS A 603 -2.84 11.70 -29.22
C HIS A 603 -2.91 11.39 -27.73
N VAL A 604 -3.06 12.40 -26.88
CA VAL A 604 -3.02 12.25 -25.42
C VAL A 604 -4.22 12.89 -24.74
N VAL A 605 -4.79 12.20 -23.75
CA VAL A 605 -5.95 12.71 -23.00
C VAL A 605 -5.48 13.35 -21.69
N GLY A 606 -5.34 14.67 -21.70
CA GLY A 606 -5.00 15.43 -20.47
C GLY A 606 -6.14 15.49 -19.42
N PRO A 607 -5.83 15.78 -18.15
CA PRO A 607 -6.82 15.91 -17.08
C PRO A 607 -7.58 17.25 -17.12
N TYR A 608 -8.78 17.28 -16.53
CA TYR A 608 -9.47 18.53 -16.18
C TYR A 608 -8.91 19.04 -14.86
N TYR A 609 -8.55 20.31 -14.80
CA TYR A 609 -8.06 20.89 -13.56
C TYR A 609 -9.20 21.32 -12.65
N THR A 610 -9.11 20.92 -11.38
CA THR A 610 -9.91 21.51 -10.30
C THR A 610 -8.99 21.82 -9.11
N PRO A 611 -9.17 22.95 -8.41
CA PRO A 611 -8.37 23.26 -7.21
C PRO A 611 -8.51 22.19 -6.10
N LEU A 612 -9.65 21.49 -6.04
CA LEU A 612 -9.94 20.46 -5.04
C LEU A 612 -9.15 19.16 -5.27
N PHE A 613 -8.71 18.90 -6.51
CA PHE A 613 -7.95 17.70 -6.89
C PHE A 613 -6.67 18.06 -7.66
N SER A 614 -6.00 19.13 -7.25
CA SER A 614 -4.76 19.60 -7.89
C SER A 614 -3.69 18.52 -7.92
N ASP A 615 -3.55 17.73 -6.84
CA ASP A 615 -2.57 16.64 -6.75
C ASP A 615 -2.86 15.48 -7.72
N ILE A 616 -4.14 15.11 -7.90
CA ILE A 616 -4.55 14.05 -8.84
C ILE A 616 -4.32 14.55 -10.27
N SER A 617 -4.80 15.77 -10.56
CA SER A 617 -4.62 16.42 -11.85
C SER A 617 -3.13 16.53 -12.21
N ALA A 618 -2.27 16.77 -11.23
CA ALA A 618 -0.83 16.86 -11.44
C ALA A 618 -0.22 15.50 -11.82
N LYS A 619 -0.62 14.43 -11.13
CA LYS A 619 -0.17 13.06 -11.45
C LYS A 619 -0.64 12.62 -12.83
N GLU A 620 -1.90 12.88 -13.17
CA GLU A 620 -2.45 12.57 -14.49
C GLU A 620 -1.77 13.37 -15.61
N LEU A 621 -1.45 14.65 -15.37
CA LEU A 621 -0.71 15.47 -16.32
C LEU A 621 0.72 14.97 -16.50
N ALA A 622 1.41 14.59 -15.42
CA ALA A 622 2.74 13.97 -15.51
C ALA A 622 2.71 12.64 -16.29
N ALA A 623 1.68 11.81 -16.07
CA ALA A 623 1.47 10.58 -16.81
C ALA A 623 1.30 10.82 -18.32
N CYS A 624 0.64 11.91 -18.72
CA CYS A 624 0.52 12.29 -20.14
C CYS A 624 1.89 12.47 -20.82
N TYR A 625 2.81 13.20 -20.18
CA TYR A 625 4.15 13.42 -20.74
C TYR A 625 4.94 12.10 -20.80
N LEU A 626 4.91 11.30 -19.74
CA LEU A 626 5.58 9.98 -19.71
C LEU A 626 5.05 9.02 -20.78
N ALA A 627 3.73 8.96 -20.99
CA ALA A 627 3.11 8.14 -22.03
C ALA A 627 3.58 8.57 -23.43
N CYS A 628 3.71 9.88 -23.68
CA CYS A 628 4.21 10.39 -24.95
C CYS A 628 5.69 10.04 -25.17
N PHE A 629 6.53 10.19 -24.14
CA PHE A 629 7.94 9.82 -24.23
C PHE A 629 8.14 8.32 -24.48
N ASN A 630 7.41 7.47 -23.76
CA ASN A 630 7.48 6.02 -23.93
C ASN A 630 7.11 5.60 -25.36
N LEU A 631 6.04 6.16 -25.93
CA LEU A 631 5.65 5.88 -27.32
C LEU A 631 6.69 6.38 -28.33
N ALA A 632 7.32 7.52 -28.07
CA ALA A 632 8.38 8.04 -28.94
C ALA A 632 9.61 7.10 -28.95
N VAL A 633 10.02 6.61 -27.78
CA VAL A 633 11.12 5.64 -27.67
C VAL A 633 10.77 4.28 -28.28
N GLU A 634 9.56 3.77 -28.04
CA GLU A 634 9.08 2.51 -28.61
C GLU A 634 9.13 2.53 -30.15
N LYS A 635 8.83 3.68 -30.77
CA LYS A 635 8.92 3.88 -32.22
C LYS A 635 10.29 4.36 -32.71
N ALA A 636 11.28 4.41 -31.83
CA ALA A 636 12.64 4.87 -32.11
C ALA A 636 12.69 6.28 -32.74
N TYR A 637 11.79 7.17 -32.31
CA TYR A 637 11.82 8.58 -32.68
C TYR A 637 12.89 9.31 -31.88
N ARG A 638 13.55 10.27 -32.54
CA ARG A 638 14.67 11.03 -31.97
C ARG A 638 14.26 12.44 -31.57
N SER A 639 13.11 12.93 -32.03
CA SER A 639 12.59 14.25 -31.65
C SER A 639 11.08 14.24 -31.40
N ILE A 640 10.65 14.98 -30.38
CA ILE A 640 9.24 15.10 -29.99
C ILE A 640 8.88 16.56 -29.71
N ALA A 641 7.71 16.99 -30.19
CA ALA A 641 7.20 18.33 -29.92
C ALA A 641 5.91 18.31 -29.09
N PHE A 642 5.88 19.10 -28.03
CA PHE A 642 4.74 19.24 -27.11
C PHE A 642 4.09 20.62 -27.22
N PRO A 643 2.76 20.71 -27.29
CA PRO A 643 2.04 21.91 -26.90
C PRO A 643 1.85 21.94 -25.37
N THR A 644 1.28 23.01 -24.83
CA THR A 644 0.82 23.03 -23.43
C THR A 644 -0.42 22.13 -23.27
N ILE A 645 -0.27 21.02 -22.55
CA ILE A 645 -1.36 20.07 -22.30
C ILE A 645 -2.31 20.64 -21.21
N SER A 646 -3.63 20.52 -21.45
CA SER A 646 -4.72 20.87 -20.52
C SER A 646 -4.92 22.34 -20.11
N THR A 647 -4.10 23.29 -20.56
CA THR A 647 -4.21 24.71 -20.14
C THR A 647 -5.39 25.47 -20.76
N GLY A 648 -5.90 25.04 -21.91
CA GLY A 648 -7.05 25.67 -22.57
C GLY A 648 -8.42 25.24 -21.97
N TYR A 649 -9.21 24.48 -22.73
CA TYR A 649 -10.56 24.06 -22.32
C TYR A 649 -10.62 23.34 -20.96
N LYS A 650 -9.54 22.66 -20.58
CA LYS A 650 -9.42 21.89 -19.34
C LYS A 650 -8.93 22.73 -18.13
N ARG A 651 -8.70 24.04 -18.34
CA ARG A 651 -8.46 25.09 -17.33
C ARG A 651 -7.30 24.84 -16.37
N TYR A 652 -6.28 24.11 -16.80
CA TYR A 652 -5.07 23.92 -15.99
C TYR A 652 -4.30 25.24 -15.87
N PRO A 653 -3.92 25.70 -14.66
CA PRO A 653 -3.10 26.89 -14.51
C PRO A 653 -1.79 26.73 -15.26
N VAL A 654 -1.46 27.71 -16.09
CA VAL A 654 -0.32 27.65 -17.03
C VAL A 654 0.99 27.36 -16.32
N GLU A 655 1.27 28.08 -15.22
CA GLU A 655 2.51 27.92 -14.45
C GLU A 655 2.60 26.55 -13.76
N ALA A 656 1.50 26.04 -13.21
CA ALA A 656 1.48 24.70 -12.62
C ALA A 656 1.70 23.61 -13.69
N ALA A 657 1.04 23.75 -14.84
CA ALA A 657 1.21 22.82 -15.96
C ALA A 657 2.63 22.85 -16.54
N ALA A 658 3.24 24.03 -16.63
CA ALA A 658 4.60 24.22 -17.12
C ALA A 658 5.63 23.56 -16.19
N ASN A 659 5.50 23.73 -14.87
CA ASN A 659 6.37 23.04 -13.90
C ASN A 659 6.33 21.52 -14.09
N ILE A 660 5.13 20.93 -14.19
CA ILE A 660 4.97 19.48 -14.40
C ILE A 660 5.58 19.04 -15.73
N ALA A 661 5.39 19.81 -16.79
CA ALA A 661 5.92 19.50 -18.13
C ALA A 661 7.46 19.48 -18.14
N LEU A 662 8.08 20.51 -17.55
CA LEU A 662 9.53 20.67 -17.50
C LEU A 662 10.16 19.64 -16.55
N GLU A 663 9.55 19.38 -15.40
CA GLU A 663 9.98 18.36 -14.46
C GLU A 663 9.93 16.95 -15.09
N ALA A 664 8.80 16.58 -15.71
CA ALA A 664 8.66 15.29 -16.38
C ALA A 664 9.67 15.13 -17.52
N THR A 665 9.96 16.19 -18.26
CA THR A 665 10.97 16.20 -19.33
C THR A 665 12.37 16.01 -18.78
N ARG A 666 12.75 16.76 -17.73
CA ARG A 666 14.06 16.64 -17.09
C ARG A 666 14.27 15.23 -16.55
N ASP A 667 13.29 14.71 -15.82
CA ASP A 667 13.33 13.36 -15.26
C ASP A 667 13.48 12.31 -16.36
N PHE A 668 12.73 12.46 -17.47
CA PHE A 668 12.81 11.52 -18.58
C PHE A 668 14.17 11.58 -19.28
N LEU A 669 14.67 12.77 -19.61
CA LEU A 669 15.95 12.95 -20.29
C LEU A 669 17.16 12.53 -19.44
N SER A 670 16.99 12.48 -18.11
CA SER A 670 17.97 11.97 -17.15
C SER A 670 17.99 10.44 -17.06
N SER A 671 16.99 9.74 -17.61
CA SER A 671 16.91 8.28 -17.62
C SER A 671 17.72 7.66 -18.76
N GLU A 672 18.02 6.35 -18.67
CA GLU A 672 18.71 5.60 -19.74
C GLU A 672 17.94 5.65 -21.06
N GLN A 673 16.61 5.51 -21.01
CA GLN A 673 15.73 5.60 -22.17
C GLN A 673 15.76 7.01 -22.78
N GLY A 674 15.91 8.02 -21.92
CA GLY A 674 16.04 9.41 -22.30
C GLY A 674 17.15 9.65 -23.32
N ALA A 675 18.26 8.91 -23.26
CA ALA A 675 19.40 9.08 -24.17
C ALA A 675 19.06 8.89 -25.66
N SER A 676 17.96 8.19 -25.97
CA SER A 676 17.49 7.97 -27.35
C SER A 676 16.81 9.19 -27.99
N LEU A 677 16.34 10.16 -27.20
CA LEU A 677 15.76 11.41 -27.68
C LEU A 677 16.83 12.51 -27.78
N ASP A 678 17.05 13.02 -28.98
CA ASP A 678 17.94 14.16 -29.20
C ASP A 678 17.29 15.50 -28.91
N LEU A 679 15.98 15.65 -29.14
CA LEU A 679 15.29 16.93 -29.04
C LEU A 679 13.87 16.81 -28.48
N VAL A 680 13.59 17.56 -27.42
CA VAL A 680 12.24 17.83 -26.90
C VAL A 680 11.95 19.31 -27.13
N GLU A 681 10.89 19.60 -27.88
CA GLU A 681 10.54 20.98 -28.24
C GLU A 681 9.17 21.35 -27.69
N PHE A 682 9.08 22.42 -26.90
CA PHE A 682 7.80 22.96 -26.45
C PHE A 682 7.33 24.03 -27.43
N CYS A 683 6.28 23.72 -28.20
CA CYS A 683 5.67 24.62 -29.16
C CYS A 683 4.54 25.43 -28.50
N LEU A 684 4.80 26.70 -28.23
CA LEU A 684 3.95 27.59 -27.43
C LEU A 684 3.25 28.62 -28.32
N PHE A 685 1.92 28.62 -28.31
CA PHE A 685 1.12 29.53 -29.13
C PHE A 685 0.88 30.88 -28.44
N GLU A 686 0.31 30.87 -27.24
CA GLU A 686 -0.10 32.07 -26.48
C GLU A 686 1.08 32.74 -25.77
N GLU A 687 1.08 34.07 -25.71
CA GLU A 687 2.16 34.90 -25.13
C GLU A 687 2.42 34.60 -23.65
N GLU A 688 1.35 34.44 -22.86
CA GLU A 688 1.43 34.07 -21.44
C GLU A 688 2.21 32.76 -21.23
N HIS A 689 1.97 31.75 -22.07
CA HIS A 689 2.69 30.48 -22.00
C HIS A 689 4.19 30.68 -22.28
N ARG A 690 4.54 31.60 -23.19
CA ARG A 690 5.94 31.86 -23.57
C ARG A 690 6.72 32.40 -22.40
N ASP A 691 6.16 33.35 -21.67
CA ASP A 691 6.86 34.01 -20.58
C ASP A 691 7.04 33.07 -19.38
N VAL A 692 6.02 32.26 -19.08
CA VAL A 692 6.11 31.21 -18.07
C VAL A 692 7.19 30.19 -18.41
N TYR A 693 7.16 29.60 -19.61
CA TYR A 693 8.15 28.59 -19.99
C TYR A 693 9.55 29.19 -20.10
N ARG A 694 9.72 30.42 -20.62
CA ARG A 694 11.04 31.07 -20.71
C ARG A 694 11.66 31.28 -19.34
N ARG A 695 10.87 31.69 -18.34
CA ARG A 695 11.33 31.86 -16.96
C ARG A 695 11.71 30.53 -16.31
N LEU A 696 10.84 29.52 -16.43
CA LEU A 696 11.05 28.24 -15.76
C LEU A 696 12.15 27.39 -16.44
N LEU A 697 12.40 27.56 -17.75
CA LEU A 697 13.35 26.71 -18.48
C LEU A 697 14.75 26.71 -17.84
N SER A 698 15.24 27.89 -17.41
CA SER A 698 16.55 28.01 -16.75
C SER A 698 16.60 27.38 -15.35
N GLU A 699 15.45 27.19 -14.69
CA GLU A 699 15.39 26.55 -13.37
C GLU A 699 15.50 25.02 -13.49
N TYR A 700 14.91 24.44 -14.54
CA TYR A 700 14.92 22.99 -14.77
C TYR A 700 16.11 22.51 -15.60
N PHE A 701 16.64 23.37 -16.47
CA PHE A 701 17.76 23.09 -17.37
C PHE A 701 18.83 24.20 -17.28
N PRO A 702 19.60 24.27 -16.18
CA PRO A 702 20.57 25.32 -15.92
C PRO A 702 21.78 25.33 -16.88
#